data_AF-A0A358G0D6-F1
#
_entry.id   AF-A0A358G0D6-F1
#
_cell.length_a   1.000
_cell.length_b   1.000
_cell.length_c   1.000
_cell.angle_alpha   90.00
_cell.angle_beta   90.00
_cell.angle_gamma   90.00
#
_symmetry.space_group_name_H-M   'P 1'
#
loop_
_entity.id
_entity.type
_entity.pdbx_description
1 polymer ?
#
loop_
_entity_poly.entity_id
_entity_poly.type
_entity_poly.pdbx_seq_one_letter_code
_entity_poly.pdbx_strand_id
1 'polypeptide(L)'
;GWGIPAVVGSSDVEVVGSTVKIHDAEFVEGDIISIDGRAGTIYRGAIDTDQQQVPPELWQLLDWADTIANGVVSIRANADTGHDARRSLEHGAVGIGLCRTEHMFLTDDRLPIMRSFILTDDAETQDGLLNDLEQAQERDFDELLDVMRERPVTIRLLDPPLHEFLPAADELFVSQGAGELNYEGNEILDAVVKLREVNPMLGTRGVRLGAIRAGLYEAQVRSLCRAALNAISGGRHPRIEVIIPFINDPAEFRLAREWVRGAKAEVDPEGMLDDSLTVGAMIETPRAALLAREIAQDADFFSFGTNDLTQMTFGLSRDDVETRLLPRYRSLGLIDDNPFEVLDQVAVGTLIANAISDARKEKPSINIGVCGEHAGDPRSIAFFIGAGCTSLSCSPYRVPVTRLVAAQTVLQSDSTAVSEETFFPDAPAMENAQTESTQDQTSDGEVGIESITDIDVLRVLRLRGFATSDGLWRSIGVDPYQVVERLVADGQVNFIEARNMYMLTPSGRSRIDDHLAASDPIIELSSTYESFLSMNIDFKQVCTDWQVRHGEPNPHDDDDYDAACITRLREVYMRSEAVISALANAVPRLDLYRRRLLEALTAIDDGQSQRFTGVMCESFHDVWMELHEDLIVLQKIDRVSEGSF
;
A
#
# COMPACT_ATOMS: atom_id res chain seq x y z
N GLY A 1 -7.63 1.74 -7.77
CA GLY A 1 -7.17 3.01 -8.38
C GLY A 1 -7.97 4.21 -7.91
N TRP A 2 -9.28 4.24 -8.16
CA TRP A 2 -10.14 5.40 -7.90
C TRP A 2 -10.60 5.60 -6.45
N GLY A 3 -10.02 4.89 -5.48
CA GLY A 3 -10.46 4.98 -4.08
C GLY A 3 -11.92 4.55 -3.85
N ILE A 4 -12.53 3.88 -4.84
CA ILE A 4 -13.89 3.35 -4.74
C ILE A 4 -13.82 1.98 -4.06
N PRO A 5 -14.61 1.73 -3.00
CA PRO A 5 -14.70 0.41 -2.39
C PRO A 5 -15.07 -0.66 -3.42
N ALA A 6 -14.34 -1.76 -3.45
CA ALA A 6 -14.59 -2.87 -4.36
C ALA A 6 -14.40 -4.21 -3.64
N VAL A 7 -15.27 -5.17 -3.94
CA VAL A 7 -15.13 -6.58 -3.56
C VAL A 7 -15.05 -7.38 -4.85
N VAL A 8 -13.90 -8.00 -5.10
CA VAL A 8 -13.60 -8.71 -6.35
C VAL A 8 -13.37 -10.19 -6.09
N GLY A 9 -13.66 -11.03 -7.09
CA GLY A 9 -13.42 -12.48 -6.99
C GLY A 9 -14.33 -13.23 -6.02
N SER A 10 -15.48 -12.65 -5.62
CA SER A 10 -16.44 -13.33 -4.75
C SER A 10 -17.11 -14.49 -5.49
N SER A 11 -16.87 -15.72 -5.04
CA SER A 11 -17.50 -16.93 -5.60
C SER A 11 -18.98 -17.07 -5.22
N ASP A 12 -19.45 -16.29 -4.25
CA ASP A 12 -20.80 -16.36 -3.71
C ASP A 12 -21.80 -15.45 -4.45
N VAL A 13 -21.31 -14.67 -5.42
CA VAL A 13 -22.11 -13.76 -6.25
C VAL A 13 -22.40 -14.42 -7.60
N GLU A 14 -23.67 -14.66 -7.89
CA GLU A 14 -24.17 -15.14 -9.17
C GLU A 14 -24.99 -14.04 -9.86
N VAL A 15 -24.59 -13.63 -11.05
CA VAL A 15 -25.36 -12.67 -11.87
C VAL A 15 -26.15 -13.46 -12.91
N VAL A 16 -27.47 -13.35 -12.87
CA VAL A 16 -28.39 -14.05 -13.78
C VAL A 16 -29.36 -13.05 -14.42
N GLY A 17 -29.13 -12.72 -15.69
CA GLY A 17 -29.91 -11.70 -16.39
C GLY A 17 -29.79 -10.33 -15.71
N SER A 18 -30.91 -9.75 -15.29
CA SER A 18 -30.97 -8.49 -14.55
C SER A 18 -31.06 -8.67 -13.03
N THR A 19 -30.71 -9.86 -12.52
CA THR A 19 -30.76 -10.20 -11.10
C THR A 19 -29.38 -10.60 -10.59
N VAL A 20 -29.10 -10.24 -9.35
CA VAL A 20 -27.89 -10.65 -8.64
C VAL A 20 -28.30 -11.50 -7.46
N LYS A 21 -27.72 -12.69 -7.34
CA LYS A 21 -27.92 -13.58 -6.21
C LYS A 21 -26.63 -13.66 -5.39
N ILE A 22 -26.73 -13.42 -4.10
CA ILE A 22 -25.61 -13.49 -3.16
C ILE A 22 -26.03 -14.46 -2.05
N HIS A 23 -25.43 -15.65 -2.05
CA HIS A 23 -25.91 -16.80 -1.26
C HIS A 23 -27.41 -17.06 -1.46
N ASP A 24 -28.21 -16.85 -0.40
CA ASP A 24 -29.65 -17.13 -0.35
C ASP A 24 -30.49 -15.90 -0.74
N ALA A 25 -29.86 -14.73 -0.90
CA ALA A 25 -30.52 -13.46 -1.17
C ALA A 25 -30.48 -13.13 -2.66
N GLU A 26 -31.64 -12.73 -3.20
CA GLU A 26 -31.80 -12.28 -4.58
C GLU A 26 -32.08 -10.77 -4.59
N PHE A 27 -31.44 -10.07 -5.52
CA PHE A 27 -31.49 -8.63 -5.70
C PHE A 27 -31.83 -8.31 -7.15
N VAL A 28 -32.64 -7.28 -7.36
CA VAL A 28 -32.98 -6.75 -8.69
C VAL A 28 -32.38 -5.36 -8.89
N GLU A 29 -32.35 -4.89 -10.13
CA GLU A 29 -31.93 -3.52 -10.44
C GLU A 29 -32.74 -2.50 -9.60
N GLY A 30 -32.03 -1.61 -8.91
CA GLY A 30 -32.61 -0.62 -8.00
C GLY A 30 -32.58 -1.00 -6.52
N ASP A 31 -32.32 -2.27 -6.18
CA ASP A 31 -32.09 -2.67 -4.79
C ASP A 31 -30.78 -2.10 -4.26
N ILE A 32 -30.81 -1.66 -3.00
CA ILE A 32 -29.63 -1.07 -2.36
C ILE A 32 -28.83 -2.16 -1.63
N ILE A 33 -27.53 -2.18 -1.90
CA ILE A 33 -26.52 -2.94 -1.15
C ILE A 33 -25.42 -1.99 -0.70
N SER A 34 -24.74 -2.33 0.39
CA SER A 34 -23.56 -1.61 0.87
C SER A 34 -22.35 -2.53 0.81
N ILE A 35 -21.18 -1.98 0.50
CA ILE A 35 -19.96 -2.75 0.30
C ILE A 35 -18.85 -2.19 1.18
N ASP A 36 -18.23 -3.07 1.98
CA ASP A 36 -16.97 -2.80 2.66
C ASP A 36 -15.83 -3.47 1.88
N GLY A 37 -15.14 -2.67 1.07
CA GLY A 37 -13.99 -3.13 0.27
C GLY A 37 -12.75 -3.50 1.09
N ARG A 38 -12.69 -3.14 2.37
CA ARG A 38 -11.58 -3.54 3.26
C ARG A 38 -11.84 -4.90 3.90
N ALA A 39 -13.05 -5.12 4.40
CA ALA A 39 -13.46 -6.40 4.98
C ALA A 39 -13.83 -7.44 3.92
N GLY A 40 -13.99 -7.05 2.66
CA GLY A 40 -14.48 -7.94 1.61
C GLY A 40 -15.97 -8.29 1.75
N THR A 41 -16.73 -7.51 2.52
CA THR A 41 -18.08 -7.87 2.97
C THR A 41 -19.13 -7.09 2.20
N ILE A 42 -20.21 -7.77 1.79
CA ILE A 42 -21.38 -7.18 1.14
C ILE A 42 -22.54 -7.23 2.13
N TYR A 43 -23.20 -6.09 2.34
CA TYR A 43 -24.31 -5.94 3.26
C TYR A 43 -25.60 -5.64 2.48
N ARG A 44 -26.71 -6.21 2.96
CA ARG A 44 -28.05 -5.93 2.43
C ARG A 44 -28.53 -4.57 2.92
N GLY A 45 -28.99 -3.73 2.00
CA GLY A 45 -29.52 -2.40 2.31
C GLY A 45 -28.45 -1.31 2.40
N ALA A 46 -28.90 -0.09 2.69
CA ALA A 46 -28.03 1.04 2.96
C ALA A 46 -27.47 0.96 4.38
N ILE A 47 -26.15 1.07 4.52
CA ILE A 47 -25.47 1.31 5.79
C ILE A 47 -25.17 2.81 5.89
N ASP A 48 -25.46 3.40 7.05
CA ASP A 48 -25.11 4.78 7.33
C ASP A 48 -23.58 4.95 7.28
N THR A 49 -23.12 5.92 6.47
CA THR A 49 -21.70 6.24 6.33
C THR A 49 -21.44 7.61 6.91
N ASP A 50 -20.44 7.73 7.78
CA ASP A 50 -19.99 9.02 8.27
C ASP A 50 -18.92 9.58 7.32
N GLN A 51 -19.18 10.76 6.74
CA GLN A 51 -18.19 11.48 5.97
C GLN A 51 -17.38 12.36 6.91
N GLN A 52 -16.35 11.78 7.54
CA GLN A 52 -15.41 12.57 8.33
C GLN A 52 -14.66 13.55 7.43
N GLN A 53 -14.67 14.83 7.82
CA GLN A 53 -13.85 15.85 7.17
C GLN A 53 -12.37 15.57 7.46
N VAL A 54 -11.53 15.69 6.43
CA VAL A 54 -10.09 15.52 6.57
C VAL A 54 -9.55 16.62 7.51
N PRO A 55 -8.91 16.28 8.63
CA PRO A 55 -8.41 17.28 9.58
C PRO A 55 -7.28 18.11 8.97
N PRO A 56 -7.23 19.44 9.20
CA PRO A 56 -6.14 20.31 8.72
C PRO A 56 -4.74 19.84 9.11
N GLU A 57 -4.61 19.20 10.28
CA GLU A 57 -3.36 18.67 10.82
C GLU A 57 -2.74 17.59 9.92
N LEU A 58 -3.57 16.87 9.16
CA LEU A 58 -3.06 15.91 8.17
C LEU A 58 -2.25 16.61 7.09
N TRP A 59 -2.70 17.77 6.60
CA TRP A 59 -1.99 18.52 5.57
C TRP A 59 -0.66 19.05 6.10
N GLN A 60 -0.64 19.57 7.33
CA GLN A 60 0.59 19.99 7.98
C GLN A 60 1.61 18.84 8.11
N LEU A 61 1.14 17.64 8.50
CA LEU A 61 2.00 16.46 8.57
C LEU A 61 2.56 16.08 7.19
N LEU A 62 1.74 16.15 6.15
CA LEU A 62 2.17 15.82 4.79
C LEU A 62 3.12 16.89 4.21
N ASP A 63 2.98 18.15 4.58
CA ASP A 63 3.92 19.21 4.21
C ASP A 63 5.30 18.98 4.85
N TRP A 64 5.34 18.53 6.11
CA TRP A 64 6.59 18.09 6.73
C TRP A 64 7.17 16.86 6.03
N ALA A 65 6.32 15.90 5.66
CA ALA A 65 6.74 14.71 4.93
C ALA A 65 7.39 15.09 3.58
N ASP A 66 6.79 16.00 2.83
CA ASP A 66 7.35 16.49 1.57
C ASP A 66 8.68 17.22 1.79
N THR A 67 8.78 18.02 2.84
CA THR A 67 10.03 18.73 3.19
C THR A 67 11.18 17.76 3.44
N ILE A 68 10.91 16.66 4.15
CA ILE A 68 11.89 15.61 4.45
C ILE A 68 12.27 14.81 3.20
N ALA A 69 11.30 14.41 2.39
CA ALA A 69 11.53 13.61 1.19
C ALA A 69 12.14 14.41 0.02
N ASN A 70 12.09 15.74 0.11
CA ASN A 70 12.56 16.65 -0.94
C ASN A 70 14.02 16.38 -1.32
N GLY A 71 14.30 16.34 -2.62
CA GLY A 71 15.63 16.06 -3.15
C GLY A 71 16.06 14.59 -3.11
N VAL A 72 15.32 13.71 -2.41
CA VAL A 72 15.58 12.26 -2.41
C VAL A 72 14.65 11.55 -3.37
N VAL A 73 13.34 11.74 -3.23
CA VAL A 73 12.33 11.07 -4.05
C VAL A 73 11.14 11.98 -4.31
N SER A 74 10.65 11.98 -5.55
CA SER A 74 9.44 12.72 -5.93
C SER A 74 8.22 11.82 -5.96
N ILE A 75 7.12 12.25 -5.33
CA ILE A 75 5.86 11.50 -5.33
C ILE A 75 4.96 12.02 -6.45
N ARG A 76 4.83 11.20 -7.49
CA ARG A 76 3.97 11.45 -8.65
C ARG A 76 2.71 10.58 -8.56
N ALA A 77 1.78 10.83 -9.47
CA ALA A 77 0.55 10.04 -9.57
C ALA A 77 0.42 9.32 -10.91
N ASN A 78 -0.33 8.23 -10.90
CA ASN A 78 -0.86 7.59 -12.09
C ASN A 78 -2.21 8.25 -12.40
N ALA A 79 -2.30 8.99 -13.50
CA ALA A 79 -3.49 9.71 -13.89
C ALA A 79 -3.56 9.81 -15.42
N ASP A 80 -4.73 9.47 -15.97
CA ASP A 80 -4.93 9.33 -17.42
C ASP A 80 -5.80 10.46 -17.99
N THR A 81 -6.45 11.25 -17.13
CA THR A 81 -7.36 12.34 -17.49
C THR A 81 -7.03 13.63 -16.74
N GLY A 82 -7.47 14.78 -17.25
CA GLY A 82 -7.32 16.07 -16.55
C GLY A 82 -8.02 16.09 -15.18
N HIS A 83 -9.15 15.39 -15.05
CA HIS A 83 -9.84 15.19 -13.77
C HIS A 83 -9.00 14.41 -12.75
N ASP A 84 -8.42 13.28 -13.15
CA ASP A 84 -7.56 12.47 -12.28
C ASP A 84 -6.28 13.23 -11.91
N ALA A 85 -5.72 14.00 -12.85
CA ALA A 85 -4.56 14.84 -12.59
C ALA A 85 -4.88 15.93 -11.55
N ARG A 86 -6.04 16.59 -11.64
CA ARG A 86 -6.47 17.60 -10.65
C ARG A 86 -6.60 16.98 -9.27
N ARG A 87 -7.26 15.83 -9.17
CA ARG A 87 -7.38 15.08 -7.90
C ARG A 87 -6.02 14.65 -7.35
N SER A 88 -5.08 14.28 -8.22
CA SER A 88 -3.72 13.93 -7.81
C SER A 88 -2.99 15.11 -7.19
N LEU A 89 -3.12 16.30 -7.78
CA LEU A 89 -2.55 17.54 -7.25
C LEU A 89 -3.19 17.92 -5.90
N GLU A 90 -4.51 17.73 -5.75
CA GLU A 90 -5.22 17.94 -4.46
C GLU A 90 -4.66 17.04 -3.34
N HIS A 91 -4.18 15.83 -3.68
CA HIS A 91 -3.51 14.93 -2.74
C HIS A 91 -2.00 15.19 -2.56
N GLY A 92 -1.45 16.18 -3.26
CA GLY A 92 -0.05 16.62 -3.15
C GLY A 92 0.93 15.93 -4.10
N ALA A 93 0.45 15.32 -5.19
CA ALA A 93 1.36 14.81 -6.21
C ALA A 93 2.12 15.96 -6.89
N VAL A 94 3.42 15.76 -7.15
CA VAL A 94 4.27 16.78 -7.80
C VAL A 94 4.45 16.57 -9.31
N GLY A 95 3.72 15.63 -9.88
CA GLY A 95 3.81 15.26 -11.30
C GLY A 95 2.94 14.04 -11.62
N ILE A 96 2.82 13.72 -12.90
CA ILE A 96 2.28 12.43 -13.36
C ILE A 96 3.46 11.53 -13.72
N GLY A 97 3.55 10.35 -13.11
CA GLY A 97 4.59 9.36 -13.42
C GLY A 97 4.12 8.25 -14.35
N LEU A 98 2.81 8.18 -14.60
CA LEU A 98 2.22 7.31 -15.61
C LEU A 98 0.83 7.84 -16.04
N CYS A 99 0.74 8.25 -17.29
CA CYS A 99 -0.52 8.45 -18.01
C CYS A 99 -0.61 7.38 -19.11
N ARG A 100 -1.65 6.56 -19.05
CA ARG A 100 -1.94 5.48 -19.99
C ARG A 100 -2.78 6.01 -21.15
N THR A 101 -2.25 5.97 -22.36
CA THR A 101 -3.00 6.47 -23.54
C THR A 101 -4.17 5.58 -23.92
N GLU A 102 -4.26 4.38 -23.37
CA GLU A 102 -5.21 3.37 -23.86
C GLU A 102 -6.62 3.63 -23.40
N HIS A 103 -6.74 4.17 -22.19
CA HIS A 103 -8.00 4.66 -21.66
C HIS A 103 -8.56 5.83 -22.51
N MET A 104 -7.69 6.59 -23.19
CA MET A 104 -8.11 7.65 -24.12
C MET A 104 -8.70 7.09 -25.42
N PHE A 105 -8.46 5.82 -25.76
CA PHE A 105 -9.01 5.19 -26.97
C PHE A 105 -10.25 4.32 -26.70
N LEU A 106 -10.51 3.99 -25.43
CA LEU A 106 -11.65 3.15 -25.00
C LEU A 106 -12.95 3.95 -24.81
N THR A 107 -12.96 5.26 -25.11
CA THR A 107 -14.16 6.11 -24.98
C THR A 107 -15.17 5.82 -26.09
N ASP A 108 -16.47 6.03 -25.81
CA ASP A 108 -17.57 5.73 -26.73
C ASP A 108 -17.44 6.38 -28.12
N ASP A 109 -16.82 7.56 -28.19
CA ASP A 109 -16.61 8.32 -29.43
C ASP A 109 -15.39 7.85 -30.24
N ARG A 110 -14.40 7.21 -29.62
CA ARG A 110 -13.10 6.86 -30.24
C ARG A 110 -12.90 5.38 -30.43
N LEU A 111 -13.52 4.56 -29.59
CA LEU A 111 -13.51 3.12 -29.72
C LEU A 111 -13.98 2.66 -31.12
N PRO A 112 -15.01 3.26 -31.74
CA PRO A 112 -15.37 2.95 -33.12
C PRO A 112 -14.26 3.28 -34.14
N ILE A 113 -13.56 4.40 -33.97
CA ILE A 113 -12.46 4.84 -34.85
C ILE A 113 -11.28 3.87 -34.73
N MET A 114 -10.91 3.50 -33.50
CA MET A 114 -9.88 2.51 -33.22
C MET A 114 -10.24 1.15 -33.81
N ARG A 115 -11.50 0.71 -33.69
CA ARG A 115 -11.98 -0.53 -34.32
C ARG A 115 -11.86 -0.46 -35.83
N SER A 116 -12.31 0.62 -36.47
CA SER A 116 -12.13 0.80 -37.92
C SER A 116 -10.66 0.75 -38.32
N PHE A 117 -9.76 1.33 -37.53
CA PHE A 117 -8.32 1.30 -37.79
C PHE A 117 -7.76 -0.13 -37.72
N ILE A 118 -8.24 -0.93 -36.76
CA ILE A 118 -7.84 -2.34 -36.60
C ILE A 118 -8.30 -3.20 -37.79
N LEU A 119 -9.49 -2.92 -38.34
CA LEU A 119 -10.13 -3.72 -39.39
C LEU A 119 -9.60 -3.42 -40.79
N THR A 120 -9.04 -2.24 -41.04
CA THR A 120 -8.56 -1.85 -42.37
C THR A 120 -7.07 -2.17 -42.58
N ASP A 121 -6.74 -2.62 -43.78
CA ASP A 121 -5.36 -2.75 -44.28
C ASP A 121 -5.06 -1.72 -45.40
N ASP A 122 -5.99 -0.82 -45.71
CA ASP A 122 -5.83 0.25 -46.71
C ASP A 122 -5.10 1.45 -46.11
N ALA A 123 -3.95 1.82 -46.68
CA ALA A 123 -3.07 2.85 -46.14
C ALA A 123 -3.72 4.24 -46.10
N GLU A 124 -4.48 4.63 -47.12
CA GLU A 124 -5.14 5.95 -47.17
C GLU A 124 -6.22 6.05 -46.09
N THR A 125 -7.00 4.98 -45.91
CA THR A 125 -8.01 4.87 -44.84
C THR A 125 -7.35 4.86 -43.46
N GLN A 126 -6.24 4.12 -43.28
CA GLN A 126 -5.49 4.09 -42.02
C GLN A 126 -4.98 5.49 -41.64
N ASP A 127 -4.38 6.21 -42.59
CA ASP A 127 -3.90 7.58 -42.36
C ASP A 127 -5.04 8.52 -41.96
N GLY A 128 -6.20 8.41 -42.62
CA GLY A 128 -7.40 9.16 -42.24
C GLY A 128 -7.84 8.89 -40.79
N LEU A 129 -7.93 7.62 -40.40
CA LEU A 129 -8.33 7.21 -39.05
C LEU A 129 -7.30 7.60 -37.99
N LEU A 130 -6.01 7.52 -38.30
CA LEU A 130 -4.95 8.00 -37.41
C LEU A 130 -5.07 9.50 -37.18
N ASN A 131 -5.36 10.30 -38.22
CA ASN A 131 -5.59 11.74 -38.05
C ASN A 131 -6.79 12.06 -37.16
N ASP A 132 -7.86 11.27 -37.24
CA ASP A 132 -9.03 11.43 -36.37
C ASP A 132 -8.69 11.10 -34.91
N LEU A 133 -7.94 10.00 -34.68
CA LEU A 133 -7.44 9.63 -33.36
C LEU A 133 -6.48 10.67 -32.78
N GLU A 134 -5.59 11.24 -33.61
CA GLU A 134 -4.67 12.31 -33.23
C GLU A 134 -5.42 13.53 -32.69
N GLN A 135 -6.43 14.00 -33.42
CA GLN A 135 -7.20 15.19 -33.03
C GLN A 135 -7.96 14.97 -31.73
N ALA A 136 -8.47 13.75 -31.52
CA ALA A 136 -9.18 13.41 -30.30
C ALA A 136 -8.21 13.38 -29.10
N GLN A 137 -7.05 12.76 -29.27
CA GLN A 137 -6.05 12.64 -28.21
C GLN A 137 -5.35 13.96 -27.88
N GLU A 138 -5.15 14.85 -28.87
CA GLU A 138 -4.60 16.19 -28.65
C GLU A 138 -5.43 16.98 -27.63
N ARG A 139 -6.76 16.86 -27.66
CA ARG A 139 -7.65 17.53 -26.69
C ARG A 139 -7.46 17.03 -25.26
N ASP A 140 -7.27 15.72 -25.09
CA ASP A 140 -7.02 15.15 -23.77
C ASP A 140 -5.67 15.61 -23.21
N PHE A 141 -4.65 15.67 -24.07
CA PHE A 141 -3.35 16.20 -23.68
C PHE A 141 -3.41 17.70 -23.39
N ASP A 142 -4.18 18.49 -24.14
CA ASP A 142 -4.40 19.91 -23.83
C ASP A 142 -5.00 20.10 -22.43
N GLU A 143 -6.01 19.30 -22.08
CA GLU A 143 -6.62 19.32 -20.73
C GLU A 143 -5.61 18.90 -19.66
N LEU A 144 -4.90 17.80 -19.89
CA LEU A 144 -3.92 17.26 -18.94
C LEU A 144 -2.78 18.26 -18.68
N LEU A 145 -2.21 18.84 -19.74
CA LEU A 145 -1.12 19.82 -19.65
C LEU A 145 -1.59 21.15 -19.05
N ASP A 146 -2.85 21.53 -19.23
CA ASP A 146 -3.42 22.70 -18.55
C ASP A 146 -3.44 22.55 -17.02
N VAL A 147 -3.85 21.38 -16.56
CA VAL A 147 -3.87 21.06 -15.12
C VAL A 147 -2.45 20.99 -14.56
N MET A 148 -1.54 20.32 -15.27
CA MET A 148 -0.19 20.05 -14.75
C MET A 148 0.75 21.25 -14.86
N ARG A 149 0.54 22.15 -15.82
CA ARG A 149 1.36 23.33 -16.10
C ARG A 149 2.83 22.95 -16.30
N GLU A 150 3.71 23.34 -15.37
CA GLU A 150 5.16 23.12 -15.43
C GLU A 150 5.62 21.82 -14.74
N ARG A 151 4.68 21.08 -14.15
CA ARG A 151 4.98 19.78 -13.52
C ARG A 151 5.20 18.71 -14.59
N PRO A 152 6.10 17.75 -14.34
CA PRO A 152 6.39 16.68 -15.27
C PRO A 152 5.17 15.77 -15.49
N VAL A 153 4.95 15.40 -16.75
CA VAL A 153 3.88 14.50 -17.18
C VAL A 153 4.47 13.36 -18.01
N THR A 154 4.52 12.17 -17.43
CA THR A 154 4.99 10.96 -18.11
C THR A 154 3.85 10.27 -18.85
N ILE A 155 3.91 10.26 -20.18
CA ILE A 155 2.93 9.62 -21.08
C ILE A 155 3.50 8.30 -21.58
N ARG A 156 2.82 7.18 -21.28
CA ARG A 156 3.15 5.86 -21.84
C ARG A 156 2.40 5.69 -23.16
N LEU A 157 3.14 5.38 -24.22
CA LEU A 157 2.54 5.06 -25.51
C LEU A 157 1.75 3.75 -25.43
N LEU A 158 0.88 3.52 -26.42
CA LEU A 158 -0.02 2.36 -26.47
C LEU A 158 0.70 1.01 -26.21
N ASP A 159 0.19 0.29 -25.22
CA ASP A 159 0.71 -0.97 -24.67
C ASP A 159 -0.16 -2.21 -24.91
N PRO A 160 -1.49 -2.24 -24.73
CA PRO A 160 -2.29 -3.44 -24.87
C PRO A 160 -2.35 -3.93 -26.32
N PRO A 161 -2.56 -5.24 -26.52
CA PRO A 161 -2.80 -5.81 -27.84
C PRO A 161 -4.12 -5.33 -28.44
N LEU A 162 -4.20 -5.31 -29.78
CA LEU A 162 -5.35 -4.74 -30.50
C LEU A 162 -6.70 -5.44 -30.21
N HIS A 163 -6.69 -6.71 -29.83
CA HIS A 163 -7.92 -7.43 -29.53
C HIS A 163 -8.63 -6.90 -28.28
N GLU A 164 -7.96 -6.17 -27.39
CA GLU A 164 -8.60 -5.52 -26.23
C GLU A 164 -9.55 -4.37 -26.64
N PHE A 165 -9.42 -3.83 -27.86
CA PHE A 165 -10.34 -2.82 -28.40
C PHE A 165 -11.53 -3.43 -29.16
N LEU A 166 -11.52 -4.75 -29.37
CA LEU A 166 -12.57 -5.49 -30.06
C LEU A 166 -13.54 -6.12 -29.05
N PRO A 167 -14.81 -6.38 -29.43
CA PRO A 167 -15.73 -7.14 -28.59
C PRO A 167 -15.19 -8.54 -28.27
N ALA A 168 -15.68 -9.12 -27.16
CA ALA A 168 -15.22 -10.43 -26.72
C ALA A 168 -15.59 -11.53 -27.74
N ALA A 169 -14.67 -12.46 -27.97
CA ALA A 169 -14.83 -13.47 -29.00
C ALA A 169 -16.04 -14.38 -28.76
N ASP A 170 -16.28 -14.75 -27.51
CA ASP A 170 -17.41 -15.56 -27.07
C ASP A 170 -18.75 -14.87 -27.30
N GLU A 171 -18.86 -13.57 -27.01
CA GLU A 171 -20.06 -12.77 -27.31
C GLU A 171 -20.35 -12.76 -28.82
N LEU A 172 -19.33 -12.60 -29.65
CA LEU A 172 -19.47 -12.61 -31.11
C LEU A 172 -19.82 -14.01 -31.63
N PHE A 173 -19.24 -15.08 -31.09
CA PHE A 173 -19.59 -16.46 -31.47
C PHE A 173 -21.04 -16.80 -31.10
N VAL A 174 -21.52 -16.37 -29.94
CA VAL A 174 -22.92 -16.53 -29.53
C VAL A 174 -23.84 -15.79 -30.50
N SER A 175 -23.52 -14.53 -30.79
CA SER A 175 -24.28 -13.71 -31.75
C SER A 175 -24.27 -14.32 -33.17
N GLN A 176 -23.15 -14.91 -33.60
CA GLN A 176 -23.05 -15.61 -34.88
C GLN A 176 -23.94 -16.85 -34.90
N GLY A 177 -23.89 -17.66 -33.85
CA GLY A 177 -24.73 -18.87 -33.72
C GLY A 177 -26.22 -18.56 -33.66
N ALA A 178 -26.60 -17.40 -33.12
CA ALA A 178 -27.96 -16.88 -33.11
C ALA A 178 -28.39 -16.26 -34.46
N GLY A 179 -27.47 -16.02 -35.40
CA GLY A 179 -27.74 -15.37 -36.67
C GLY A 179 -27.98 -13.86 -36.56
N GLU A 180 -27.42 -13.23 -35.52
CA GLU A 180 -27.64 -11.82 -35.17
C GLU A 180 -26.55 -10.89 -35.74
N LEU A 181 -25.41 -11.44 -36.18
CA LEU A 181 -24.34 -10.65 -36.78
C LEU A 181 -24.70 -10.19 -38.20
N ASN A 182 -24.63 -8.88 -38.43
CA ASN A 182 -24.65 -8.27 -39.77
C ASN A 182 -23.27 -8.40 -40.46
N TYR A 183 -23.09 -7.79 -41.64
CA TYR A 183 -21.83 -7.85 -42.38
C TYR A 183 -20.64 -7.35 -41.54
N GLU A 184 -20.78 -6.17 -40.93
CA GLU A 184 -19.76 -5.56 -40.06
C GLU A 184 -19.44 -6.43 -38.85
N GLY A 185 -20.45 -7.03 -38.21
CA GLY A 185 -20.26 -7.97 -37.10
C GLY A 185 -19.48 -9.22 -37.50
N ASN A 186 -19.64 -9.71 -38.73
CA ASN A 186 -18.83 -10.82 -39.24
C ASN A 186 -17.39 -10.40 -39.53
N GLU A 187 -17.15 -9.18 -40.05
CA GLU A 187 -15.79 -8.65 -40.23
C GLU A 187 -15.07 -8.47 -38.88
N ILE A 188 -15.78 -7.98 -37.86
CA ILE A 188 -15.25 -7.88 -36.49
C ILE A 188 -14.89 -9.26 -35.95
N LEU A 189 -15.76 -10.25 -36.12
CA LEU A 189 -15.47 -11.61 -35.66
C LEU A 189 -14.24 -12.21 -36.35
N ASP A 190 -14.10 -12.04 -37.66
CA ASP A 190 -12.93 -12.50 -38.41
C ASP A 190 -11.64 -11.83 -37.90
N ALA A 191 -11.69 -10.53 -37.60
CA ALA A 191 -10.57 -9.80 -37.04
C ALA A 191 -10.22 -10.26 -35.61
N VAL A 192 -11.23 -10.47 -34.75
CA VAL A 192 -11.03 -11.01 -33.40
C VAL A 192 -10.35 -12.37 -33.45
N VAL A 193 -10.80 -13.27 -34.34
CA VAL A 193 -10.18 -14.59 -34.50
C VAL A 193 -8.75 -14.48 -35.02
N LYS A 194 -8.48 -13.58 -35.96
CA LYS A 194 -7.14 -13.35 -36.53
C LYS A 194 -6.15 -12.76 -35.52
N LEU A 195 -6.61 -11.84 -34.67
CA LEU A 195 -5.80 -11.11 -33.68
C LEU A 195 -5.75 -11.80 -32.32
N ARG A 196 -6.50 -12.89 -32.14
CA ARG A 196 -6.50 -13.66 -30.89
C ARG A 196 -5.13 -14.30 -30.68
N GLU A 197 -4.55 -14.01 -29.52
CA GLU A 197 -3.32 -14.61 -29.07
C GLU A 197 -3.60 -15.60 -27.94
N VAL A 198 -2.77 -16.65 -27.83
CA VAL A 198 -2.91 -17.65 -26.75
C VAL A 198 -2.58 -17.03 -25.39
N ASN A 199 -1.56 -16.16 -25.34
CA ASN A 199 -1.14 -15.46 -24.13
C ASN A 199 -0.98 -13.96 -24.44
N PRO A 200 -2.07 -13.17 -24.41
CA PRO A 200 -2.06 -11.74 -24.72
C PRO A 200 -1.00 -10.92 -23.97
N MET A 201 -0.77 -11.24 -22.70
CA MET A 201 0.23 -10.56 -21.86
C MET A 201 1.66 -10.63 -22.44
N LEU A 202 2.01 -11.70 -23.16
CA LEU A 202 3.33 -11.89 -23.78
C LEU A 202 3.35 -11.64 -25.30
N GLY A 203 2.22 -11.22 -25.86
CA GLY A 203 1.96 -11.19 -27.29
C GLY A 203 2.39 -9.90 -28.01
N THR A 204 1.56 -9.51 -28.97
CA THR A 204 1.79 -8.41 -29.90
C THR A 204 1.27 -7.10 -29.30
N ARG A 205 2.09 -6.56 -28.39
CA ARG A 205 1.75 -5.43 -27.54
C ARG A 205 2.94 -4.45 -27.39
N GLY A 206 2.73 -3.27 -26.82
CA GLY A 206 3.76 -2.26 -26.58
C GLY A 206 4.56 -1.89 -27.84
N VAL A 207 5.88 -1.73 -27.69
CA VAL A 207 6.76 -1.35 -28.81
C VAL A 207 6.65 -2.28 -30.03
N ARG A 208 6.31 -3.55 -29.81
CA ARG A 208 6.13 -4.54 -30.89
C ARG A 208 4.89 -4.24 -31.72
N LEU A 209 3.82 -3.76 -31.08
CA LEU A 209 2.64 -3.32 -31.79
C LEU A 209 2.95 -2.09 -32.66
N GLY A 210 3.72 -1.13 -32.14
CA GLY A 210 4.21 0.02 -32.92
C GLY A 210 5.03 -0.41 -34.15
N ALA A 211 5.80 -1.50 -34.05
CA ALA A 211 6.55 -2.04 -35.19
C ALA A 211 5.68 -2.69 -36.27
N ILE A 212 4.50 -3.20 -35.91
CA ILE A 212 3.57 -3.87 -36.83
C ILE A 212 2.53 -2.89 -37.41
N ARG A 213 2.11 -1.91 -36.61
CA ARG A 213 1.16 -0.85 -37.00
C ARG A 213 1.90 0.48 -37.06
N ALA A 214 2.59 0.70 -38.18
CA ALA A 214 3.32 1.93 -38.44
C ALA A 214 2.39 3.17 -38.34
N GLY A 215 2.94 4.28 -37.85
CA GLY A 215 2.19 5.53 -37.68
C GLY A 215 1.44 5.66 -36.35
N LEU A 216 1.18 4.56 -35.63
CA LEU A 216 0.40 4.57 -34.40
C LEU A 216 1.13 5.27 -33.23
N TYR A 217 2.45 5.08 -33.13
CA TYR A 217 3.26 5.75 -32.10
C TYR A 217 3.54 7.20 -32.51
N GLU A 218 3.84 7.42 -33.79
CA GLU A 218 4.05 8.75 -34.35
C GLU A 218 2.82 9.63 -34.17
N ALA A 219 1.62 9.09 -34.38
CA ALA A 219 0.36 9.79 -34.16
C ALA A 219 0.22 10.27 -32.70
N GLN A 220 0.46 9.38 -31.73
CA GLN A 220 0.42 9.73 -30.31
C GLN A 220 1.46 10.79 -29.92
N VAL A 221 2.65 10.75 -30.53
CA VAL A 221 3.69 11.75 -30.29
C VAL A 221 3.32 13.09 -30.94
N ARG A 222 2.76 13.08 -32.16
CA ARG A 222 2.31 14.31 -32.82
C ARG A 222 1.21 15.00 -32.02
N SER A 223 0.20 14.28 -31.55
CA SER A 223 -0.88 14.84 -30.72
C SER A 223 -0.34 15.45 -29.41
N LEU A 224 0.58 14.75 -28.73
CA LEU A 224 1.25 15.28 -27.53
C LEU A 224 2.09 16.53 -27.82
N CYS A 225 2.88 16.53 -28.90
CA CYS A 225 3.69 17.68 -29.30
C CYS A 225 2.81 18.89 -29.65
N ARG A 226 1.71 18.70 -30.37
CA ARG A 226 0.76 19.78 -30.69
C ARG A 226 0.16 20.38 -29.42
N ALA A 227 -0.30 19.55 -28.48
CA ALA A 227 -0.81 20.03 -27.20
C ALA A 227 0.24 20.80 -26.38
N ALA A 228 1.49 20.33 -26.39
CA ALA A 228 2.59 21.04 -25.72
C ALA A 228 2.91 22.39 -26.39
N LEU A 229 2.89 22.48 -27.72
CA LEU A 229 3.05 23.74 -28.45
C LEU A 229 1.88 24.71 -28.21
N ASN A 230 0.65 24.20 -28.10
CA ASN A 230 -0.52 24.98 -27.71
C ASN A 230 -0.33 25.55 -26.29
N ALA A 231 0.20 24.76 -25.37
CA ALA A 231 0.53 25.20 -24.02
C ALA A 231 1.60 26.31 -24.01
N ILE A 232 2.69 26.16 -24.77
CA ILE A 232 3.74 27.17 -24.91
C ILE A 232 3.21 28.46 -25.51
N SER A 233 2.40 28.37 -26.56
CA SER A 233 1.76 29.52 -27.20
C SER A 233 0.84 30.27 -26.23
N GLY A 234 0.25 29.56 -25.27
CA GLY A 234 -0.52 30.12 -24.16
C GLY A 234 0.32 30.66 -22.99
N GLY A 235 1.66 30.71 -23.10
CA GLY A 235 2.55 31.20 -22.06
C GLY A 235 2.84 30.21 -20.92
N ARG A 236 2.59 28.91 -21.14
CA ARG A 236 2.90 27.83 -20.19
C ARG A 236 4.22 27.14 -20.57
N HIS A 237 4.79 26.37 -19.64
CA HIS A 237 6.06 25.67 -19.83
C HIS A 237 5.91 24.16 -19.53
N PRO A 238 5.26 23.39 -20.43
CA PRO A 238 5.00 21.97 -20.18
C PRO A 238 6.30 21.18 -20.07
N ARG A 239 6.31 20.16 -19.20
CA ARG A 239 7.41 19.18 -19.10
C ARG A 239 6.85 17.80 -19.42
N ILE A 240 7.11 17.31 -20.62
CA ILE A 240 6.56 16.04 -21.11
C ILE A 240 7.64 14.97 -21.19
N GLU A 241 7.29 13.77 -20.77
CA GLU A 241 8.18 12.61 -20.73
C GLU A 241 7.48 11.47 -21.48
N VAL A 242 7.99 11.06 -22.64
CA VAL A 242 7.42 9.95 -23.41
C VAL A 242 8.08 8.66 -22.95
N ILE A 243 7.30 7.68 -22.50
CA ILE A 243 7.83 6.37 -22.11
C ILE A 243 7.39 5.27 -23.09
N ILE A 244 8.37 4.53 -23.58
CA ILE A 244 8.17 3.40 -24.51
C ILE A 244 7.92 2.12 -23.70
N PRO A 245 6.75 1.46 -23.85
CA PRO A 245 6.41 0.24 -23.11
C PRO A 245 6.99 -1.03 -23.76
N PHE A 246 7.07 -2.07 -22.94
CA PHE A 246 7.27 -3.48 -23.28
C PHE A 246 8.55 -3.78 -24.07
N ILE A 247 9.61 -3.03 -23.76
CA ILE A 247 10.93 -3.19 -24.37
C ILE A 247 11.57 -4.49 -23.88
N ASN A 248 12.21 -5.22 -24.78
CA ASN A 248 13.11 -6.33 -24.47
C ASN A 248 14.56 -6.05 -24.87
N ASP A 249 14.78 -5.28 -25.94
CA ASP A 249 16.09 -5.07 -26.55
C ASP A 249 16.43 -3.58 -26.73
N PRO A 250 17.69 -3.17 -26.54
CA PRO A 250 18.13 -1.81 -26.85
C PRO A 250 17.81 -1.36 -28.28
N ALA A 251 17.79 -2.27 -29.26
CA ALA A 251 17.44 -1.94 -30.63
C ALA A 251 15.94 -1.59 -30.79
N GLU A 252 15.04 -2.24 -30.06
CA GLU A 252 13.61 -1.88 -30.05
C GLU A 252 13.43 -0.47 -29.49
N PHE A 253 14.14 -0.15 -28.40
CA PHE A 253 14.09 1.19 -27.83
C PHE A 253 14.62 2.26 -28.78
N ARG A 254 15.77 2.02 -29.45
CA ARG A 254 16.31 2.96 -30.45
C ARG A 254 15.35 3.20 -31.60
N LEU A 255 14.75 2.14 -32.13
CA LEU A 255 13.76 2.24 -33.19
C LEU A 255 12.57 3.11 -32.75
N ALA A 256 12.03 2.86 -31.56
CA ALA A 256 10.94 3.66 -31.00
C ALA A 256 11.33 5.12 -30.77
N ARG A 257 12.55 5.38 -30.27
CA ARG A 257 13.09 6.73 -30.10
C ARG A 257 13.22 7.46 -31.43
N GLU A 258 13.53 6.76 -32.53
CA GLU A 258 13.54 7.35 -33.87
C GLU A 258 12.15 7.76 -34.34
N TRP A 259 11.10 6.97 -34.06
CA TRP A 259 9.71 7.35 -34.34
C TRP A 259 9.31 8.61 -33.57
N VAL A 260 9.62 8.67 -32.26
CA VAL A 260 9.35 9.87 -31.44
C VAL A 260 10.08 11.09 -31.99
N ARG A 261 11.37 10.94 -32.34
CA ARG A 261 12.17 12.04 -32.92
C ARG A 261 11.60 12.51 -34.26
N GLY A 262 11.20 11.58 -35.13
CA GLY A 262 10.60 11.89 -36.43
C GLY A 262 9.30 12.68 -36.28
N ALA A 263 8.37 12.16 -35.48
CA ALA A 263 7.09 12.81 -35.20
C ALA A 263 7.25 14.19 -34.55
N LYS A 264 8.19 14.34 -33.61
CA LYS A 264 8.53 15.65 -33.03
C LYS A 264 9.04 16.60 -34.12
N ALA A 265 9.98 16.17 -34.96
CA ALA A 265 10.55 17.03 -36.01
C ALA A 265 9.52 17.47 -37.07
N GLU A 266 8.48 16.67 -37.31
CA GLU A 266 7.37 17.02 -38.21
C GLU A 266 6.51 18.17 -37.66
N VAL A 267 6.25 18.17 -36.35
CA VAL A 267 5.31 19.10 -35.69
C VAL A 267 6.03 20.32 -35.08
N ASP A 268 7.27 20.14 -34.64
CA ASP A 268 8.11 21.15 -33.97
C ASP A 268 9.42 21.38 -34.76
N PRO A 269 9.37 21.93 -35.99
CA PRO A 269 10.55 22.17 -36.81
C PRO A 269 11.45 23.28 -36.25
N GLU A 270 10.92 24.13 -35.37
CA GLU A 270 11.66 25.23 -34.73
C GLU A 270 12.35 24.81 -33.42
N GLY A 271 12.10 23.59 -32.94
CA GLY A 271 12.76 23.03 -31.76
C GLY A 271 12.28 23.62 -30.43
N MET A 272 11.04 24.13 -30.37
CA MET A 272 10.48 24.72 -29.14
C MET A 272 10.34 23.71 -28.00
N LEU A 273 10.28 22.42 -28.31
CA LEU A 273 10.14 21.34 -27.34
C LEU A 273 11.47 20.66 -26.95
N ASP A 274 12.62 21.12 -27.46
CA ASP A 274 13.92 20.45 -27.24
C ASP A 274 14.28 20.30 -25.75
N ASP A 275 13.95 21.29 -24.93
CA ASP A 275 14.18 21.26 -23.48
C ASP A 275 12.99 20.72 -22.66
N SER A 276 11.86 20.46 -23.34
CA SER A 276 10.59 20.11 -22.70
C SER A 276 10.20 18.65 -22.87
N LEU A 277 10.75 17.96 -23.88
CA LEU A 277 10.43 16.57 -24.21
C LEU A 277 11.63 15.65 -23.98
N THR A 278 11.44 14.64 -23.13
CA THR A 278 12.41 13.55 -22.94
C THR A 278 11.79 12.20 -23.29
N VAL A 279 12.62 11.22 -23.66
CA VAL A 279 12.18 9.88 -24.05
C VAL A 279 12.84 8.82 -23.17
N GLY A 280 12.02 8.05 -22.46
CA GLY A 280 12.46 7.03 -21.51
C GLY A 280 11.94 5.64 -21.84
N ALA A 281 12.48 4.66 -21.14
CA ALA A 281 12.15 3.25 -21.30
C ALA A 281 11.37 2.74 -20.09
N MET A 282 10.28 1.98 -20.33
CA MET A 282 9.67 1.18 -19.27
C MET A 282 10.49 -0.10 -19.09
N ILE A 283 11.06 -0.28 -17.90
CA ILE A 283 11.82 -1.48 -17.54
C ILE A 283 10.86 -2.44 -16.85
N GLU A 284 10.25 -3.30 -17.66
CA GLU A 284 9.19 -4.19 -17.19
C GLU A 284 9.33 -5.63 -17.69
N THR A 285 10.33 -5.91 -18.53
CA THR A 285 10.72 -7.27 -18.91
C THR A 285 12.02 -7.65 -18.19
N PRO A 286 12.21 -8.92 -17.78
CA PRO A 286 13.46 -9.35 -17.19
C PRO A 286 14.66 -9.12 -18.12
N ARG A 287 14.48 -9.24 -19.44
CA ARG A 287 15.55 -8.99 -20.41
C ARG A 287 15.95 -7.51 -20.46
N ALA A 288 14.99 -6.58 -20.42
CA ALA A 288 15.31 -5.15 -20.35
C ALA A 288 16.02 -4.79 -19.04
N ALA A 289 15.63 -5.39 -17.91
CA ALA A 289 16.34 -5.19 -16.65
C ALA A 289 17.81 -5.66 -16.71
N LEU A 290 18.06 -6.82 -17.34
CA LEU A 290 19.41 -7.36 -17.54
C LEU A 290 20.26 -6.56 -18.55
N LEU A 291 19.62 -5.84 -19.47
CA LEU A 291 20.27 -4.99 -20.49
C LEU A 291 20.12 -3.49 -20.19
N ALA A 292 19.84 -3.15 -18.93
CA ALA A 292 19.56 -1.78 -18.51
C ALA A 292 20.70 -0.82 -18.84
N ARG A 293 21.95 -1.29 -18.79
CA ARG A 293 23.12 -0.49 -19.17
C ARG A 293 23.06 -0.03 -20.62
N GLU A 294 22.83 -0.95 -21.54
CA GLU A 294 22.78 -0.68 -22.98
C GLU A 294 21.56 0.17 -23.34
N ILE A 295 20.41 -0.06 -22.70
CA ILE A 295 19.22 0.77 -22.89
C ILE A 295 19.48 2.21 -22.39
N ALA A 296 20.20 2.37 -21.27
CA ALA A 296 20.49 3.68 -20.68
C ALA A 296 21.37 4.59 -21.56
N GLN A 297 22.10 4.03 -22.54
CA GLN A 297 22.85 4.82 -23.53
C GLN A 297 21.92 5.77 -24.28
N ASP A 298 20.76 5.25 -24.70
CA ASP A 298 19.80 5.94 -25.54
C ASP A 298 18.65 6.55 -24.73
N ALA A 299 18.31 6.03 -23.54
CA ALA A 299 17.15 6.47 -22.75
C ALA A 299 17.46 7.67 -21.83
N ASP A 300 16.55 8.63 -21.73
CA ASP A 300 16.71 9.82 -20.88
C ASP A 300 16.32 9.55 -19.41
N PHE A 301 15.41 8.60 -19.19
CA PHE A 301 14.98 8.14 -17.89
C PHE A 301 14.43 6.71 -17.97
N PHE A 302 14.29 6.05 -16.82
CA PHE A 302 13.58 4.77 -16.70
C PHE A 302 12.34 4.91 -15.82
N SER A 303 11.33 4.07 -16.09
CA SER A 303 10.29 3.76 -15.12
C SER A 303 10.12 2.26 -15.02
N PHE A 304 10.12 1.69 -13.82
CA PHE A 304 9.85 0.27 -13.64
C PHE A 304 8.35 -0.01 -13.67
N GLY A 305 7.94 -0.82 -14.66
CA GLY A 305 6.61 -1.46 -14.71
C GLY A 305 6.63 -2.73 -13.88
N THR A 306 6.54 -2.57 -12.55
CA THR A 306 6.76 -3.68 -11.61
C THR A 306 5.70 -4.78 -11.69
N ASN A 307 4.50 -4.50 -12.19
CA ASN A 307 3.45 -5.50 -12.36
C ASN A 307 3.89 -6.55 -13.40
N ASP A 308 4.19 -6.11 -14.63
CA ASP A 308 4.67 -6.98 -15.71
C ASP A 308 6.02 -7.63 -15.38
N LEU A 309 6.92 -6.88 -14.72
CA LEU A 309 8.20 -7.45 -14.30
C LEU A 309 7.99 -8.61 -13.31
N THR A 310 7.06 -8.45 -12.37
CA THR A 310 6.70 -9.51 -11.42
C THR A 310 6.07 -10.70 -12.15
N GLN A 311 5.11 -10.45 -13.04
CA GLN A 311 4.47 -11.50 -13.84
C GLN A 311 5.50 -12.35 -14.59
N MET A 312 6.43 -11.71 -15.30
CA MET A 312 7.46 -12.41 -16.07
C MET A 312 8.54 -13.06 -15.21
N THR A 313 8.90 -12.46 -14.07
CA THR A 313 9.91 -13.02 -13.16
C THR A 313 9.40 -14.29 -12.48
N PHE A 314 8.14 -14.27 -12.03
CA PHE A 314 7.51 -15.42 -11.40
C PHE A 314 6.95 -16.43 -12.40
N GLY A 315 6.69 -16.03 -13.64
CA GLY A 315 5.94 -16.84 -14.60
C GLY A 315 4.46 -16.96 -14.23
N LEU A 316 3.86 -15.88 -13.72
CA LEU A 316 2.47 -15.82 -13.28
C LEU A 316 1.67 -14.86 -14.15
N SER A 317 0.50 -15.30 -14.59
CA SER A 317 -0.53 -14.42 -15.15
C SER A 317 -1.36 -13.87 -13.99
N ARG A 318 -1.32 -12.55 -13.76
CA ARG A 318 -1.99 -11.92 -12.61
C ARG A 318 -3.46 -12.31 -12.53
N ASP A 319 -4.18 -12.15 -13.64
CA ASP A 319 -5.62 -12.39 -13.74
C ASP A 319 -6.01 -13.84 -13.43
N ASP A 320 -5.13 -14.79 -13.72
CA ASP A 320 -5.38 -16.22 -13.52
C ASP A 320 -5.07 -16.68 -12.09
N VAL A 321 -4.08 -16.08 -11.43
CA VAL A 321 -3.50 -16.61 -10.18
C VAL A 321 -4.11 -15.97 -8.94
N GLU A 322 -4.60 -14.74 -9.04
CA GLU A 322 -4.98 -13.90 -7.90
C GLU A 322 -6.07 -14.54 -7.03
N THR A 323 -7.08 -15.16 -7.64
CA THR A 323 -8.24 -15.71 -6.91
C THR A 323 -8.05 -17.16 -6.43
N ARG A 324 -7.23 -17.96 -7.12
CA ARG A 324 -7.13 -19.42 -6.87
C ARG A 324 -5.77 -19.84 -6.33
N LEU A 325 -4.69 -19.39 -6.97
CA LEU A 325 -3.35 -19.87 -6.70
C LEU A 325 -2.71 -19.13 -5.53
N LEU A 326 -2.73 -17.80 -5.54
CA LEU A 326 -2.04 -16.99 -4.52
C LEU A 326 -2.58 -17.23 -3.10
N PRO A 327 -3.90 -17.28 -2.85
CA PRO A 327 -4.43 -17.61 -1.52
C PRO A 327 -3.98 -19.01 -1.06
N ARG A 328 -3.91 -19.96 -2.00
CA ARG A 328 -3.43 -21.32 -1.72
C ARG A 328 -1.94 -21.33 -1.39
N TYR A 329 -1.10 -20.64 -2.15
CA TYR A 329 0.34 -20.55 -1.91
C TYR A 329 0.62 -19.91 -0.54
N ARG A 330 -0.11 -18.85 -0.17
CA ARG A 330 -0.04 -18.25 1.16
C ARG A 330 -0.47 -19.23 2.27
N SER A 331 -1.58 -19.95 2.08
CA SER A 331 -2.03 -20.95 3.06
C SER A 331 -1.04 -22.10 3.28
N LEU A 332 -0.20 -22.38 2.28
CA LEU A 332 0.86 -23.39 2.31
C LEU A 332 2.20 -22.85 2.82
N GLY A 333 2.33 -21.53 3.03
CA GLY A 333 3.60 -20.89 3.36
C GLY A 333 4.63 -20.95 2.22
N LEU A 334 4.18 -20.97 0.96
CA LEU A 334 5.08 -20.93 -0.21
C LEU A 334 5.45 -19.51 -0.63
N ILE A 335 4.57 -18.55 -0.32
CA ILE A 335 4.78 -17.10 -0.46
C ILE A 335 4.15 -16.44 0.76
N ASP A 336 4.74 -15.35 1.24
CA ASP A 336 4.28 -14.67 2.45
C ASP A 336 3.15 -13.68 2.10
N ASP A 337 3.39 -12.93 1.03
CA ASP A 337 2.51 -11.89 0.50
C ASP A 337 2.09 -12.16 -0.94
N ASN A 338 1.05 -11.46 -1.40
CA ASN A 338 0.74 -11.37 -2.81
C ASN A 338 1.86 -10.57 -3.50
N PRO A 339 2.63 -11.17 -4.43
CA PRO A 339 3.77 -10.51 -5.06
C PRO A 339 3.37 -9.36 -5.99
N PHE A 340 2.07 -9.19 -6.29
CA PHE A 340 1.54 -8.05 -7.05
C PHE A 340 1.11 -6.87 -6.16
N GLU A 341 0.99 -7.09 -4.85
CA GLU A 341 0.69 -6.05 -3.86
C GLU A 341 1.96 -5.57 -3.16
N VAL A 342 2.84 -6.52 -2.81
CA VAL A 342 4.09 -6.30 -2.09
C VAL A 342 5.22 -6.80 -2.97
N LEU A 343 6.18 -5.93 -3.26
CA LEU A 343 7.31 -6.27 -4.10
C LEU A 343 8.10 -7.44 -3.50
N ASP A 344 8.31 -8.49 -4.30
CA ASP A 344 9.33 -9.49 -4.01
C ASP A 344 10.72 -8.84 -4.07
N GLN A 345 11.27 -8.50 -2.90
CA GLN A 345 12.57 -7.85 -2.81
C GLN A 345 13.73 -8.80 -3.15
N VAL A 346 13.50 -10.11 -3.15
CA VAL A 346 14.54 -11.11 -3.36
C VAL A 346 14.83 -11.28 -4.85
N ALA A 347 13.86 -11.68 -5.67
CA ALA A 347 14.11 -11.90 -7.10
C ALA A 347 13.80 -10.64 -7.92
N VAL A 348 12.57 -10.12 -7.84
CA VAL A 348 12.17 -8.91 -8.61
C VAL A 348 12.99 -7.70 -8.15
N GLY A 349 13.20 -7.54 -6.84
CA GLY A 349 14.04 -6.50 -6.27
C GLY A 349 15.49 -6.59 -6.75
N THR A 350 16.07 -7.80 -6.84
CA THR A 350 17.43 -7.98 -7.39
C THR A 350 17.52 -7.51 -8.84
N LEU A 351 16.52 -7.80 -9.69
CA LEU A 351 16.48 -7.31 -11.07
C LEU A 351 16.45 -5.77 -11.10
N ILE A 352 15.62 -5.15 -10.27
CA ILE A 352 15.49 -3.69 -10.18
C ILE A 352 16.79 -3.05 -9.69
N ALA A 353 17.37 -3.54 -8.60
CA ALA A 353 18.60 -3.00 -8.02
C ALA A 353 19.78 -3.11 -9.00
N ASN A 354 19.91 -4.24 -9.69
CA ASN A 354 20.95 -4.43 -10.72
C ASN A 354 20.72 -3.49 -11.90
N ALA A 355 19.50 -3.39 -12.40
CA ALA A 355 19.15 -2.49 -13.50
C ALA A 355 19.47 -1.02 -13.15
N ILE A 356 19.14 -0.57 -11.94
CA ILE A 356 19.50 0.77 -11.44
C ILE A 356 21.00 0.97 -11.41
N SER A 357 21.73 0.02 -10.82
CA SER A 357 23.19 0.06 -10.71
C SER A 357 23.84 0.16 -12.10
N ASP A 358 23.40 -0.67 -13.03
CA ASP A 358 23.96 -0.76 -14.38
C ASP A 358 23.60 0.45 -15.24
N ALA A 359 22.38 0.96 -15.13
CA ALA A 359 21.98 2.22 -15.77
C ALA A 359 22.84 3.39 -15.28
N ARG A 360 23.08 3.48 -13.97
CA ARG A 360 23.89 4.57 -13.38
C ARG A 360 25.38 4.46 -13.67
N LYS A 361 25.91 3.24 -13.88
CA LYS A 361 27.28 3.07 -14.39
C LYS A 361 27.43 3.66 -15.79
N GLU A 362 26.39 3.63 -16.61
CA GLU A 362 26.39 4.24 -17.94
C GLU A 362 26.07 5.74 -17.90
N LYS A 363 25.00 6.11 -17.18
CA LYS A 363 24.48 7.47 -17.09
C LYS A 363 24.20 7.81 -15.62
N PRO A 364 25.18 8.36 -14.88
CA PRO A 364 25.07 8.57 -13.43
C PRO A 364 23.87 9.44 -12.99
N SER A 365 23.45 10.38 -13.84
CA SER A 365 22.33 11.29 -13.57
C SER A 365 20.99 10.83 -14.14
N ILE A 366 20.87 9.57 -14.60
CA ILE A 366 19.60 9.07 -15.14
C ILE A 366 18.51 9.07 -14.05
N ASN A 367 17.36 9.66 -14.37
CA ASN A 367 16.18 9.60 -13.51
C ASN A 367 15.58 8.22 -13.61
N ILE A 368 15.21 7.64 -12.46
CA ILE A 368 14.65 6.30 -12.40
C ILE A 368 13.43 6.31 -11.50
N GLY A 369 12.27 6.10 -12.09
CA GLY A 369 10.99 6.02 -11.40
C GLY A 369 10.48 4.59 -11.24
N VAL A 370 9.43 4.45 -10.45
CA VAL A 370 8.61 3.25 -10.39
C VAL A 370 7.15 3.65 -10.53
N CYS A 371 6.41 2.95 -11.37
CA CYS A 371 4.96 3.09 -11.48
C CYS A 371 4.28 1.75 -11.22
N GLY A 372 3.14 1.80 -10.54
CA GLY A 372 2.31 0.61 -10.30
C GLY A 372 1.81 0.54 -8.87
N GLU A 373 1.33 -0.64 -8.48
CA GLU A 373 0.71 -0.86 -7.17
C GLU A 373 1.73 -0.86 -6.04
N HIS A 374 2.92 -1.42 -6.30
CA HIS A 374 4.05 -1.45 -5.36
C HIS A 374 4.52 -0.05 -4.94
N ALA A 375 4.37 0.97 -5.79
CA ALA A 375 4.72 2.35 -5.44
C ALA A 375 3.80 2.98 -4.37
N GLY A 376 2.75 2.27 -3.96
CA GLY A 376 1.88 2.62 -2.85
C GLY A 376 1.89 1.63 -1.68
N ASP A 377 2.77 0.63 -1.68
CA ASP A 377 2.98 -0.30 -0.57
C ASP A 377 4.16 0.14 0.32
N PRO A 378 4.01 0.27 1.64
CA PRO A 378 5.06 0.82 2.49
C PRO A 378 6.41 0.09 2.44
N ARG A 379 6.39 -1.26 2.40
CA ARG A 379 7.63 -2.07 2.35
C ARG A 379 8.34 -1.90 1.01
N SER A 380 7.56 -1.85 -0.06
CA SER A 380 8.06 -1.63 -1.43
C SER A 380 8.63 -0.23 -1.60
N ILE A 381 7.98 0.80 -1.04
CA ILE A 381 8.48 2.19 -1.04
C ILE A 381 9.86 2.27 -0.40
N ALA A 382 10.03 1.66 0.77
CA ALA A 382 11.32 1.64 1.47
C ALA A 382 12.43 1.02 0.62
N PHE A 383 12.13 -0.12 -0.03
CA PHE A 383 13.05 -0.76 -0.97
C PHE A 383 13.43 0.15 -2.13
N PHE A 384 12.45 0.79 -2.80
CA PHE A 384 12.73 1.63 -3.97
C PHE A 384 13.59 2.85 -3.62
N ILE A 385 13.33 3.50 -2.48
CA ILE A 385 14.15 4.61 -2.00
C ILE A 385 15.57 4.12 -1.69
N GLY A 386 15.71 2.99 -1.00
CA GLY A 386 17.03 2.38 -0.70
C GLY A 386 17.81 1.95 -1.95
N ALA A 387 17.11 1.46 -2.98
CA ALA A 387 17.70 1.18 -4.30
C ALA A 387 18.06 2.46 -5.08
N GLY A 388 17.54 3.60 -4.63
CA GLY A 388 17.83 4.93 -5.14
C GLY A 388 16.90 5.39 -6.27
N CYS A 389 15.66 4.94 -6.33
CA CYS A 389 14.67 5.51 -7.26
C CYS A 389 14.43 7.00 -6.95
N THR A 390 14.34 7.82 -8.00
CA THR A 390 14.13 9.28 -7.92
C THR A 390 12.65 9.68 -7.95
N SER A 391 11.77 8.76 -8.32
CA SER A 391 10.32 9.00 -8.30
C SER A 391 9.51 7.74 -8.01
N LEU A 392 8.36 7.94 -7.37
CA LEU A 392 7.36 6.90 -7.12
C LEU A 392 6.01 7.39 -7.63
N SER A 393 5.31 6.56 -8.39
CA SER A 393 4.05 6.89 -9.03
C SER A 393 2.96 5.88 -8.69
N CYS A 394 1.96 6.34 -7.94
CA CYS A 394 0.86 5.52 -7.44
C CYS A 394 -0.51 6.13 -7.80
N SER A 395 -1.61 5.42 -7.56
CA SER A 395 -2.94 5.97 -7.81
C SER A 395 -3.22 7.22 -6.94
N PRO A 396 -4.06 8.18 -7.37
CA PRO A 396 -4.24 9.47 -6.71
C PRO A 396 -4.51 9.37 -5.19
N TYR A 397 -5.35 8.41 -4.79
CA TYR A 397 -5.72 8.20 -3.38
C TYR A 397 -4.62 7.57 -2.52
N ARG A 398 -3.59 6.98 -3.12
CA ARG A 398 -2.41 6.45 -2.41
C ARG A 398 -1.33 7.51 -2.23
N VAL A 399 -1.39 8.64 -2.94
CA VAL A 399 -0.39 9.72 -2.86
C VAL A 399 -0.13 10.18 -1.42
N PRO A 400 -1.14 10.44 -0.56
CA PRO A 400 -0.88 10.88 0.81
C PRO A 400 -0.11 9.85 1.64
N VAL A 401 -0.45 8.56 1.49
CA VAL A 401 0.25 7.46 2.17
C VAL A 401 1.68 7.35 1.65
N THR A 402 1.87 7.40 0.34
CA THR A 402 3.21 7.34 -0.27
C THR A 402 4.09 8.51 0.17
N ARG A 403 3.55 9.75 0.27
CA ARG A 403 4.25 10.92 0.80
C ARG A 403 4.76 10.67 2.23
N LEU A 404 3.87 10.23 3.11
CA LEU A 404 4.21 9.96 4.51
C LEU A 404 5.27 8.87 4.65
N VAL A 405 5.09 7.73 3.97
CA VAL A 405 6.03 6.61 4.06
C VAL A 405 7.38 6.95 3.45
N ALA A 406 7.41 7.71 2.36
CA ALA A 406 8.67 8.17 1.78
C ALA A 406 9.48 9.01 2.77
N ALA A 407 8.83 9.95 3.46
CA ALA A 407 9.48 10.76 4.49
C ALA A 407 9.99 9.90 5.66
N GLN A 408 9.17 8.97 6.16
CA GLN A 408 9.56 8.04 7.21
C GLN A 408 10.79 7.20 6.81
N THR A 409 10.83 6.73 5.57
CA THR A 409 11.96 5.98 5.03
C THR A 409 13.23 6.83 5.01
N VAL A 410 13.12 8.08 4.53
CA VAL A 410 14.27 9.00 4.46
C VAL A 410 14.80 9.36 5.85
N LEU A 411 13.94 9.51 6.85
CA LEU A 411 14.34 9.72 8.25
C LEU A 411 15.09 8.52 8.82
N GLN A 412 14.67 7.31 8.49
CA GLN A 412 15.27 6.08 9.00
C GLN A 412 16.61 5.74 8.35
N SER A 413 16.91 6.30 7.18
CA SER A 413 18.09 5.94 6.39
C SER A 413 19.34 6.79 6.65
N ASP A 414 19.41 7.55 7.75
CA ASP A 414 20.49 8.52 8.09
C ASP A 414 20.83 9.51 6.94
N SER A 415 19.95 9.64 5.95
CA SER A 415 20.25 10.29 4.67
C SER A 415 20.05 11.81 4.70
N THR A 416 19.61 12.37 5.85
CA THR A 416 19.41 13.80 6.04
C THR A 416 19.94 14.26 7.40
N ALA A 417 20.93 15.15 7.39
CA ALA A 417 21.22 16.02 8.51
C ALA A 417 20.14 17.12 8.53
N VAL A 418 19.01 16.85 9.18
CA VAL A 418 17.98 17.87 9.41
C VAL A 418 18.52 18.82 10.49
N SER A 419 18.94 20.03 10.11
CA SER A 419 19.22 21.09 11.09
C SER A 419 17.89 21.66 11.61
N GLU A 420 17.79 21.89 12.91
CA GLU A 420 16.62 22.50 13.58
C GLU A 420 16.21 23.84 12.96
N GLU A 421 17.15 24.57 12.34
CA GLU A 421 16.90 25.83 11.61
C GLU A 421 15.95 25.68 10.41
N THR A 422 15.77 24.47 9.88
CA THR A 422 14.90 24.22 8.72
C THR A 422 13.41 24.20 9.08
N PHE A 423 13.08 23.94 10.35
CA PHE A 423 11.70 23.69 10.80
C PHE A 423 11.03 24.89 11.47
N PHE A 424 11.80 25.85 12.02
CA PHE A 424 11.26 27.01 12.73
C PHE A 424 12.02 28.30 12.41
N PRO A 425 11.72 28.99 11.29
CA PRO A 425 12.38 30.26 10.95
C PRO A 425 12.11 31.40 11.95
N ASP A 426 11.05 31.30 12.77
CA ASP A 426 10.58 32.36 13.69
C ASP A 426 10.53 31.95 15.18
N ALA A 427 11.23 30.87 15.60
CA ALA A 427 11.32 30.58 17.03
C ALA A 427 12.20 31.65 17.73
N PRO A 428 11.69 32.37 18.75
CA PRO A 428 12.50 33.37 19.45
C PRO A 428 13.68 32.70 20.14
N ALA A 429 14.89 33.20 19.88
CA ALA A 429 16.11 32.74 20.51
C ALA A 429 15.97 32.82 22.04
N MET A 430 15.95 31.67 22.72
CA MET A 430 16.03 31.64 24.17
C MET A 430 17.44 32.04 24.61
N GLU A 431 17.54 33.22 25.23
CA GLU A 431 18.77 33.74 25.81
C GLU A 431 19.32 32.82 26.92
N ASN A 432 20.63 32.56 26.82
CA ASN A 432 21.43 31.85 27.81
C ASN A 432 21.37 32.51 29.19
N ALA A 433 20.68 31.88 30.14
CA ALA A 433 20.82 32.20 31.55
C ALA A 433 22.08 31.52 32.11
N GLN A 434 23.15 32.32 32.23
CA GLN A 434 24.35 31.98 33.00
C GLN A 434 23.98 31.69 34.46
N THR A 435 24.42 30.56 35.00
CA THR A 435 24.73 30.44 36.43
C THR A 435 26.04 29.69 36.63
N GLU A 436 26.82 30.23 37.54
CA GLU A 436 28.25 30.08 37.70
C GLU A 436 28.68 28.72 38.27
N SER A 437 29.95 28.44 37.99
CA SER A 437 30.75 27.26 38.25
C SER A 437 30.92 26.88 39.74
N THR A 438 30.83 25.58 40.01
CA THR A 438 31.79 24.91 40.92
C THR A 438 32.30 23.67 40.22
N GLN A 439 33.61 23.67 39.93
CA GLN A 439 34.35 22.55 39.37
C GLN A 439 34.48 21.44 40.42
N ASP A 440 34.07 20.22 40.09
CA ASP A 440 34.91 19.04 40.31
C ASP A 440 34.47 17.85 39.43
N GLN A 441 35.36 17.50 38.51
CA GLN A 441 35.69 16.16 37.98
C GLN A 441 34.58 15.22 37.46
N THR A 442 34.41 15.26 36.13
CA THR A 442 34.25 14.14 35.18
C THR A 442 33.73 12.79 35.70
N SER A 443 32.51 12.44 35.31
CA SER A 443 32.21 11.17 34.62
C SER A 443 30.91 11.33 33.85
N ASP A 444 30.91 10.96 32.57
CA ASP A 444 29.73 10.89 31.71
C ASP A 444 28.56 10.20 32.41
N GLY A 445 27.38 10.79 32.29
CA GLY A 445 26.12 10.26 32.80
C GLY A 445 24.99 10.65 31.86
N GLU A 446 24.93 9.98 30.70
CA GLU A 446 23.72 9.88 29.89
C GLU A 446 22.56 9.41 30.79
N VAL A 447 21.44 10.14 30.76
CA VAL A 447 20.18 9.65 31.31
C VAL A 447 19.67 8.59 30.34
N GLY A 448 20.01 7.32 30.63
CA GLY A 448 19.67 6.18 29.81
C GLY A 448 18.16 5.96 29.69
N ILE A 449 17.67 5.92 28.46
CA ILE A 449 16.47 5.14 28.12
C ILE A 449 16.83 3.69 28.44
N GLU A 450 16.15 3.08 29.41
CA GLU A 450 16.41 1.68 29.78
C GLU A 450 16.32 0.79 28.54
N SER A 451 17.44 0.16 28.18
CA SER A 451 17.51 -0.74 27.03
C SER A 451 16.66 -1.98 27.30
N ILE A 452 15.69 -2.26 26.43
CA ILE A 452 14.92 -3.49 26.43
C ILE A 452 15.83 -4.73 26.47
N THR A 453 15.52 -5.70 27.33
CA THR A 453 16.29 -6.93 27.47
C THR A 453 15.62 -8.12 26.77
N ASP A 454 16.41 -9.15 26.46
CA ASP A 454 15.89 -10.45 26.01
C ASP A 454 14.80 -11.01 26.94
N ILE A 455 14.96 -10.81 28.25
CA ILE A 455 14.04 -11.32 29.27
C ILE A 455 12.67 -10.63 29.17
N ASP A 456 12.62 -9.36 28.78
CA ASP A 456 11.34 -8.64 28.63
C ASP A 456 10.48 -9.25 27.53
N VAL A 457 11.08 -9.58 26.38
CA VAL A 457 10.39 -10.25 25.27
C VAL A 457 9.98 -11.67 25.66
N LEU A 458 10.90 -12.45 26.24
CA LEU A 458 10.62 -13.83 26.64
C LEU A 458 9.51 -13.90 27.70
N ARG A 459 9.47 -12.94 28.64
CA ARG A 459 8.43 -12.82 29.66
C ARG A 459 7.06 -12.58 29.03
N VAL A 460 6.92 -11.60 28.13
CA VAL A 460 5.63 -11.30 27.49
C VAL A 460 5.12 -12.51 26.70
N LEU A 461 5.99 -13.18 25.94
CA LEU A 461 5.62 -14.40 25.22
C LEU A 461 5.28 -15.56 26.15
N ARG A 462 5.88 -15.62 27.35
CA ARG A 462 5.55 -16.62 28.37
C ARG A 462 4.16 -16.41 28.98
N LEU A 463 3.78 -15.15 29.19
CA LEU A 463 2.49 -14.73 29.75
C LEU A 463 1.36 -14.94 28.74
N ARG A 464 1.55 -14.43 27.52
CA ARG A 464 0.52 -14.45 26.47
C ARG A 464 0.44 -15.78 25.72
N GLY A 465 1.48 -16.62 25.82
CA GLY A 465 1.67 -17.82 25.02
C GLY A 465 2.11 -17.53 23.59
N PHE A 466 1.53 -16.51 22.96
CA PHE A 466 1.91 -15.96 21.67
C PHE A 466 1.67 -14.43 21.65
N ALA A 467 2.29 -13.70 20.73
CA ALA A 467 2.00 -12.27 20.53
C ALA A 467 2.35 -11.82 19.10
N THR A 468 1.60 -10.88 18.55
CA THR A 468 1.99 -10.16 17.32
C THR A 468 3.10 -9.15 17.64
N SER A 469 3.78 -8.57 16.64
CA SER A 469 4.77 -7.50 16.84
C SER A 469 4.18 -6.31 17.61
N ASP A 470 2.98 -5.91 17.23
CA ASP A 470 2.21 -4.84 17.88
C ASP A 470 1.81 -5.21 19.32
N GLY A 471 1.43 -6.47 19.56
CA GLY A 471 1.17 -6.97 20.91
C GLY A 471 2.41 -6.97 21.82
N LEU A 472 3.59 -7.32 21.28
CA LEU A 472 4.85 -7.23 22.01
C LEU A 472 5.21 -5.77 22.33
N TRP A 473 5.12 -4.88 21.34
CA TRP A 473 5.38 -3.46 21.55
C TRP A 473 4.47 -2.86 22.63
N ARG A 474 3.16 -3.14 22.59
CA ARG A 474 2.22 -2.65 23.61
C ARG A 474 2.52 -3.20 25.01
N SER A 475 2.83 -4.49 25.13
CA SER A 475 3.15 -5.11 26.43
C SER A 475 4.49 -4.65 27.01
N ILE A 476 5.43 -4.18 26.17
CA ILE A 476 6.79 -3.79 26.59
C ILE A 476 6.95 -2.27 26.70
N GLY A 477 6.17 -1.49 25.94
CA GLY A 477 6.18 -0.03 25.92
C GLY A 477 7.28 0.60 25.05
N VAL A 478 8.20 -0.21 24.52
CA VAL A 478 9.27 0.19 23.59
C VAL A 478 9.38 -0.83 22.46
N ASP A 479 9.87 -0.41 21.29
CA ASP A 479 9.97 -1.28 20.11
C ASP A 479 10.91 -2.47 20.37
N PRO A 480 10.40 -3.71 20.37
CA PRO A 480 11.20 -4.88 20.68
C PRO A 480 11.86 -5.50 19.45
N TYR A 481 11.70 -4.92 18.26
CA TYR A 481 12.08 -5.55 16.97
C TYR A 481 13.49 -6.14 16.98
N GLN A 482 14.50 -5.35 17.35
CA GLN A 482 15.90 -5.82 17.35
C GLN A 482 16.15 -6.98 18.33
N VAL A 483 15.45 -6.98 19.47
CA VAL A 483 15.56 -8.05 20.48
C VAL A 483 14.84 -9.32 19.99
N VAL A 484 13.66 -9.16 19.39
CA VAL A 484 12.86 -10.26 18.87
C VAL A 484 13.59 -10.96 17.71
N GLU A 485 14.14 -10.20 16.76
CA GLU A 485 14.94 -10.75 15.65
C GLU A 485 16.13 -11.56 16.16
N ARG A 486 16.85 -11.04 17.16
CA ARG A 486 17.96 -11.77 17.80
C ARG A 486 17.48 -13.05 18.48
N LEU A 487 16.38 -13.01 19.23
CA LEU A 487 15.82 -14.19 19.90
C LEU A 487 15.29 -15.24 18.90
N VAL A 488 14.82 -14.83 17.73
CA VAL A 488 14.46 -15.71 16.62
C VAL A 488 15.72 -16.35 16.03
N ALA A 489 16.76 -15.56 15.75
CA ALA A 489 18.04 -16.06 15.26
C ALA A 489 18.70 -17.05 16.25
N ASP A 490 18.58 -16.80 17.54
CA ASP A 490 19.08 -17.67 18.62
C ASP A 490 18.19 -18.92 18.86
N GLY A 491 17.10 -19.08 18.11
CA GLY A 491 16.19 -20.23 18.21
C GLY A 491 15.39 -20.28 19.51
N GLN A 492 15.25 -19.16 20.22
CA GLN A 492 14.50 -19.05 21.47
C GLN A 492 13.05 -18.62 21.26
N VAL A 493 12.79 -17.90 20.17
CA VAL A 493 11.46 -17.50 19.72
C VAL A 493 11.23 -18.05 18.32
N ASN A 494 10.03 -18.56 18.05
CA ASN A 494 9.58 -18.95 16.73
C ASN A 494 8.60 -17.91 16.20
N PHE A 495 8.75 -17.49 14.95
CA PHE A 495 7.78 -16.64 14.27
C PHE A 495 6.85 -17.51 13.43
N ILE A 496 5.56 -17.44 13.72
CA ILE A 496 4.48 -18.13 13.01
C ILE A 496 3.93 -17.16 11.98
N GLU A 497 4.59 -17.13 10.82
CA GLU A 497 4.35 -16.20 9.71
C GLU A 497 2.89 -16.18 9.24
N ALA A 498 2.26 -17.34 9.11
CA ALA A 498 0.85 -17.47 8.71
C ALA A 498 -0.15 -16.77 9.64
N ARG A 499 0.25 -16.41 10.87
CA ARG A 499 -0.58 -15.70 11.84
C ARG A 499 0.04 -14.38 12.30
N ASN A 500 1.21 -14.02 11.77
CA ASN A 500 2.02 -12.88 12.20
C ASN A 500 2.25 -12.85 13.73
N MET A 501 2.67 -13.98 14.31
CA MET A 501 2.76 -14.14 15.77
C MET A 501 4.05 -14.82 16.19
N TYR A 502 4.67 -14.31 17.24
CA TYR A 502 5.81 -14.90 17.93
C TYR A 502 5.34 -15.86 19.02
N MET A 503 6.09 -16.94 19.24
CA MET A 503 5.86 -17.93 20.29
C MET A 503 7.19 -18.42 20.84
N LEU A 504 7.25 -18.74 22.13
CA LEU A 504 8.45 -19.35 22.73
C LEU A 504 8.72 -20.75 22.14
N THR A 505 9.97 -21.00 21.76
CA THR A 505 10.44 -22.38 21.55
C THR A 505 10.64 -23.08 22.91
N PRO A 506 10.85 -24.40 22.95
CA PRO A 506 11.24 -25.08 24.19
C PRO A 506 12.49 -24.49 24.84
N SER A 507 13.45 -24.02 24.02
CA SER A 507 14.69 -23.36 24.49
C SER A 507 14.39 -22.01 25.16
N GLY A 508 13.62 -21.14 24.49
CA GLY A 508 13.22 -19.85 25.07
C GLY A 508 12.38 -20.00 26.33
N ARG A 509 11.49 -21.00 26.37
CA ARG A 509 10.69 -21.34 27.56
C ARG A 509 11.56 -21.78 28.74
N SER A 510 12.56 -22.64 28.51
CA SER A 510 13.50 -23.03 29.56
C SER A 510 14.28 -21.82 30.10
N ARG A 511 14.77 -20.94 29.21
CA ARG A 511 15.54 -19.75 29.61
C ARG A 511 14.75 -18.82 30.52
N ILE A 512 13.49 -18.55 30.19
CA ILE A 512 12.65 -17.67 31.03
C ILE A 512 12.22 -18.37 32.32
N ASP A 513 11.89 -19.66 32.29
CA ASP A 513 11.51 -20.39 33.50
C ASP A 513 12.70 -20.48 34.50
N ASP A 514 13.93 -20.68 34.03
CA ASP A 514 15.15 -20.65 34.86
C ASP A 514 15.39 -19.26 35.48
N HIS A 515 15.17 -18.19 34.71
CA HIS A 515 15.29 -16.81 35.19
C HIS A 515 14.26 -16.49 36.29
N LEU A 516 13.01 -16.93 36.11
CA LEU A 516 11.94 -16.77 37.09
C LEU A 516 12.19 -17.61 38.35
N ALA A 517 12.73 -18.82 38.20
CA ALA A 517 13.08 -19.67 39.34
C ALA A 517 14.16 -19.03 40.23
N ALA A 518 15.13 -18.34 39.62
CA ALA A 518 16.24 -17.68 40.30
C ALA A 518 15.87 -16.35 41.00
N SER A 519 14.71 -15.76 40.68
CA SER A 519 14.26 -14.49 41.26
C SER A 519 13.54 -14.70 42.58
N ASP A 520 13.76 -13.89 43.61
CA ASP A 520 12.99 -13.97 44.87
C ASP A 520 11.57 -13.41 44.68
N PRO A 521 10.54 -13.97 45.38
CA PRO A 521 9.19 -13.43 45.32
C PRO A 521 9.17 -12.00 45.88
N ILE A 522 8.43 -11.11 45.22
CA ILE A 522 8.30 -9.73 45.67
C ILE A 522 7.22 -9.65 46.75
N ILE A 523 7.63 -9.90 48.00
CA ILE A 523 6.75 -9.96 49.19
C ILE A 523 5.94 -8.67 49.37
N GLU A 524 6.48 -7.53 48.94
CA GLU A 524 5.83 -6.22 49.01
C GLU A 524 4.54 -6.12 48.18
N LEU A 525 4.32 -7.05 47.23
CA LEU A 525 3.11 -7.08 46.40
C LEU A 525 1.92 -7.78 47.07
N SER A 526 2.11 -8.57 48.13
CA SER A 526 1.08 -9.50 48.63
C SER A 526 -0.20 -8.80 49.11
N SER A 527 -0.09 -7.70 49.86
CA SER A 527 -1.27 -6.94 50.33
C SER A 527 -2.03 -6.25 49.18
N THR A 528 -1.29 -5.80 48.17
CA THR A 528 -1.86 -5.16 46.97
C THR A 528 -2.50 -6.20 46.05
N TYR A 529 -1.96 -7.41 46.00
CA TYR A 529 -2.52 -8.53 45.26
C TYR A 529 -3.84 -9.04 45.84
N GLU A 530 -4.00 -9.09 47.17
CA GLU A 530 -5.29 -9.41 47.79
C GLU A 530 -6.38 -8.39 47.37
N SER A 531 -6.01 -7.12 47.27
CA SER A 531 -6.90 -6.06 46.77
C SER A 531 -7.25 -6.27 45.29
N PHE A 532 -6.29 -6.71 44.47
CA PHE A 532 -6.53 -7.11 43.08
C PHE A 532 -7.51 -8.28 42.96
N LEU A 533 -7.35 -9.33 43.79
CA LEU A 533 -8.23 -10.51 43.76
C LEU A 533 -9.69 -10.17 44.04
N SER A 534 -9.96 -9.24 44.96
CA SER A 534 -11.32 -8.77 45.21
C SER A 534 -11.95 -8.14 43.97
N MET A 535 -11.19 -7.35 43.21
CA MET A 535 -11.68 -6.73 41.97
C MET A 535 -11.79 -7.75 40.83
N ASN A 536 -10.94 -8.78 40.81
CA ASN A 536 -11.00 -9.85 39.82
C ASN A 536 -12.33 -10.62 39.87
N ILE A 537 -12.92 -10.77 41.07
CA ILE A 537 -14.26 -11.37 41.22
C ILE A 537 -15.32 -10.50 40.53
N ASP A 538 -15.32 -9.19 40.80
CA ASP A 538 -16.25 -8.26 40.18
C ASP A 538 -16.07 -8.20 38.66
N PHE A 539 -14.81 -8.19 38.20
CA PHE A 539 -14.44 -8.20 36.80
C PHE A 539 -14.98 -9.44 36.07
N LYS A 540 -14.73 -10.64 36.62
CA LYS A 540 -15.24 -11.90 36.05
C LYS A 540 -16.76 -11.92 35.97
N GLN A 541 -17.44 -11.38 36.99
CA GLN A 541 -18.90 -11.26 36.95
C GLN A 541 -19.36 -10.32 35.85
N VAL A 542 -18.72 -9.15 35.69
CA VAL A 542 -19.03 -8.19 34.63
C VAL A 542 -18.80 -8.80 33.23
N CYS A 543 -17.72 -9.53 33.01
CA CYS A 543 -17.50 -10.26 31.75
C CYS A 543 -18.55 -11.35 31.51
N THR A 544 -18.96 -12.06 32.56
CA THR A 544 -20.03 -13.07 32.46
C THR A 544 -21.34 -12.42 32.06
N ASP A 545 -21.70 -11.30 32.70
CA ASP A 545 -22.94 -10.56 32.41
C ASP A 545 -22.93 -9.96 31.00
N TRP A 546 -21.75 -9.54 30.52
CA TRP A 546 -21.55 -9.05 29.16
C TRP A 546 -21.72 -10.15 28.10
N GLN A 547 -21.19 -11.36 28.37
CA GLN A 547 -21.23 -12.49 27.44
C GLN A 547 -22.54 -13.30 27.50
N VAL A 548 -23.21 -13.32 28.65
CA VAL A 548 -24.37 -14.17 28.91
C VAL A 548 -25.50 -13.35 29.52
N ARG A 549 -26.66 -13.38 28.87
CA ARG A 549 -27.89 -12.74 29.34
C ARG A 549 -29.00 -13.78 29.47
N HIS A 550 -29.60 -13.89 30.66
CA HIS A 550 -30.63 -14.90 30.97
C HIS A 550 -30.22 -16.36 30.71
N GLY A 551 -28.92 -16.68 30.78
CA GLY A 551 -28.39 -18.03 30.59
C GLY A 551 -28.07 -18.40 29.14
N GLU A 552 -28.30 -17.49 28.19
CA GLU A 552 -27.94 -17.63 26.77
C GLU A 552 -26.86 -16.59 26.39
N PRO A 553 -26.12 -16.78 25.29
CA PRO A 553 -25.19 -15.77 24.78
C PRO A 553 -25.89 -14.43 24.59
N ASN A 554 -25.30 -13.34 25.11
CA ASN A 554 -25.85 -12.00 24.98
C ASN A 554 -25.81 -11.58 23.49
N PRO A 555 -26.96 -11.34 22.83
CA PRO A 555 -26.99 -10.92 21.43
C PRO A 555 -26.64 -9.45 21.23
N HIS A 556 -26.44 -8.66 22.30
CA HIS A 556 -26.15 -7.22 22.26
C HIS A 556 -27.25 -6.42 21.54
N ASP A 557 -28.52 -6.74 21.84
CA ASP A 557 -29.72 -6.10 21.28
C ASP A 557 -30.45 -5.16 22.27
N ASP A 558 -29.88 -4.94 23.45
CA ASP A 558 -30.42 -4.10 24.52
C ASP A 558 -29.35 -3.12 25.00
N ASP A 559 -29.39 -1.92 24.42
CA ASP A 559 -28.41 -0.85 24.65
C ASP A 559 -28.32 -0.45 26.13
N ASP A 560 -29.43 -0.49 26.88
CA ASP A 560 -29.47 -0.13 28.30
C ASP A 560 -28.75 -1.18 29.16
N TYR A 561 -28.92 -2.47 28.83
CA TYR A 561 -28.24 -3.57 29.51
C TYR A 561 -26.72 -3.53 29.25
N ASP A 562 -26.31 -3.31 28.00
CA ASP A 562 -24.91 -3.23 27.62
C ASP A 562 -24.24 -1.98 28.23
N ALA A 563 -24.92 -0.83 28.22
CA ALA A 563 -24.44 0.38 28.89
C ALA A 563 -24.25 0.19 30.40
N ALA A 564 -25.11 -0.58 31.06
CA ALA A 564 -24.96 -0.93 32.47
C ALA A 564 -23.72 -1.81 32.73
N CYS A 565 -23.43 -2.77 31.84
CA CYS A 565 -22.22 -3.59 31.91
C CYS A 565 -20.95 -2.76 31.72
N ILE A 566 -20.94 -1.85 30.72
CA ILE A 566 -19.81 -0.93 30.47
C ILE A 566 -19.58 -0.02 31.68
N THR A 567 -20.67 0.48 32.30
CA THR A 567 -20.58 1.31 33.51
C THR A 567 -19.91 0.56 34.66
N ARG A 568 -20.29 -0.71 34.89
CA ARG A 568 -19.65 -1.55 35.91
C ARG A 568 -18.19 -1.89 35.58
N LEU A 569 -17.86 -2.07 34.30
CA LEU A 569 -16.46 -2.24 33.87
C LEU A 569 -15.63 -0.99 34.19
N ARG A 570 -16.17 0.22 33.95
CA ARG A 570 -15.53 1.49 34.31
C ARG A 570 -15.29 1.59 35.83
N GLU A 571 -16.25 1.16 36.65
CA GLU A 571 -16.06 1.11 38.11
C GLU A 571 -14.96 0.13 38.54
N VAL A 572 -14.80 -1.00 37.83
CA VAL A 572 -13.67 -1.91 38.04
C VAL A 572 -12.35 -1.24 37.68
N TYR A 573 -12.26 -0.56 36.53
CA TYR A 573 -11.06 0.18 36.12
C TYR A 573 -10.68 1.28 37.12
N MET A 574 -11.62 2.13 37.51
CA MET A 574 -11.35 3.24 38.45
C MET A 574 -10.80 2.74 39.80
N ARG A 575 -11.27 1.58 40.28
CA ARG A 575 -10.73 0.95 41.50
C ARG A 575 -9.35 0.33 41.26
N SER A 576 -9.11 -0.23 40.07
CA SER A 576 -7.84 -0.89 39.76
C SER A 576 -6.70 0.10 39.55
N GLU A 577 -6.96 1.35 39.14
CA GLU A 577 -5.91 2.36 38.92
C GLU A 577 -4.99 2.53 40.15
N ALA A 578 -5.57 2.74 41.33
CA ALA A 578 -4.80 2.92 42.57
C ALA A 578 -3.99 1.67 42.94
N VAL A 579 -4.54 0.48 42.67
CA VAL A 579 -3.89 -0.80 42.93
C VAL A 579 -2.73 -1.01 41.96
N ILE A 580 -2.94 -0.79 40.66
CA ILE A 580 -1.89 -0.93 39.64
C ILE A 580 -0.78 0.10 39.86
N SER A 581 -1.10 1.35 40.20
CA SER A 581 -0.09 2.35 40.55
C SER A 581 0.71 1.96 41.80
N ALA A 582 0.07 1.35 42.81
CA ALA A 582 0.79 0.82 43.97
C ALA A 582 1.71 -0.35 43.60
N LEU A 583 1.26 -1.26 42.72
CA LEU A 583 2.09 -2.34 42.16
C LEU A 583 3.27 -1.79 41.36
N ALA A 584 3.05 -0.73 40.57
CA ALA A 584 4.07 -0.11 39.73
C ALA A 584 5.19 0.56 40.54
N ASN A 585 4.93 1.00 41.77
CA ASN A 585 6.00 1.51 42.65
C ASN A 585 7.05 0.44 42.99
N ALA A 586 6.65 -0.83 43.05
CA ALA A 586 7.56 -1.95 43.30
C ALA A 586 8.09 -2.54 41.98
N VAL A 587 7.28 -2.55 40.92
CA VAL A 587 7.66 -3.07 39.60
C VAL A 587 7.20 -2.10 38.50
N PRO A 588 8.04 -1.12 38.10
CA PRO A 588 7.64 0.00 37.24
C PRO A 588 6.91 -0.39 35.95
N ARG A 589 7.30 -1.49 35.30
CA ARG A 589 6.67 -1.99 34.07
C ARG A 589 5.17 -2.30 34.21
N LEU A 590 4.66 -2.53 35.43
CA LEU A 590 3.25 -2.83 35.65
C LEU A 590 2.33 -1.63 35.35
N ASP A 591 2.86 -0.40 35.31
CA ASP A 591 2.07 0.78 34.93
C ASP A 591 1.57 0.71 33.47
N LEU A 592 2.23 -0.06 32.61
CA LEU A 592 1.78 -0.30 31.23
C LEU A 592 0.39 -0.94 31.17
N TYR A 593 0.03 -1.79 32.13
CA TYR A 593 -1.31 -2.39 32.19
C TYR A 593 -2.38 -1.34 32.47
N ARG A 594 -2.11 -0.35 33.33
CA ARG A 594 -3.04 0.76 33.60
C ARG A 594 -3.35 1.52 32.31
N ARG A 595 -2.31 1.86 31.54
CA ARG A 595 -2.47 2.54 30.24
C ARG A 595 -3.25 1.70 29.24
N ARG A 596 -2.91 0.42 29.09
CA ARG A 596 -3.57 -0.50 28.14
C ARG A 596 -5.04 -0.75 28.50
N LEU A 597 -5.38 -0.84 29.78
CA LEU A 597 -6.76 -0.97 30.24
C LEU A 597 -7.57 0.30 29.94
N LEU A 598 -6.98 1.49 30.10
CA LEU A 598 -7.61 2.75 29.72
C LEU A 598 -7.87 2.82 28.21
N GLU A 599 -6.88 2.45 27.41
CA GLU A 599 -7.01 2.42 25.94
C GLU A 599 -8.12 1.45 25.49
N ALA A 600 -8.25 0.29 26.13
CA ALA A 600 -9.35 -0.64 25.88
C ALA A 600 -10.71 -0.04 26.29
N LEU A 601 -10.77 0.60 27.46
CA LEU A 601 -12.01 1.23 27.97
C LEU A 601 -12.47 2.39 27.08
N THR A 602 -11.55 3.26 26.65
CA THR A 602 -11.86 4.34 25.70
C THR A 602 -12.41 3.79 24.39
N ALA A 603 -11.81 2.71 23.87
CA ALA A 603 -12.31 2.09 22.64
C ALA A 603 -13.73 1.49 22.82
N ILE A 604 -14.05 0.94 23.98
CA ILE A 604 -15.41 0.49 24.31
C ILE A 604 -16.38 1.68 24.33
N ASP A 605 -15.98 2.80 24.93
CA ASP A 605 -16.78 4.03 24.98
C ASP A 605 -17.01 4.63 23.59
N ASP A 606 -16.06 4.44 22.66
CA ASP A 606 -16.16 4.82 21.24
C ASP A 606 -16.96 3.81 20.39
N GLY A 607 -17.63 2.83 21.02
CA GLY A 607 -18.53 1.87 20.36
C GLY A 607 -17.86 0.59 19.88
N GLN A 608 -16.59 0.33 20.21
CA GLN A 608 -15.91 -0.92 19.85
C GLN A 608 -16.20 -2.02 20.89
N SER A 609 -17.42 -2.58 20.85
CA SER A 609 -17.90 -3.59 21.80
C SER A 609 -16.98 -4.82 21.93
N GLN A 610 -16.30 -5.22 20.85
CA GLN A 610 -15.32 -6.30 20.84
C GLN A 610 -14.13 -6.05 21.79
N ARG A 611 -13.83 -4.79 22.12
CA ARG A 611 -12.73 -4.42 23.03
C ARG A 611 -13.06 -4.72 24.50
N PHE A 612 -14.26 -5.20 24.81
CA PHE A 612 -14.64 -5.66 26.15
C PHE A 612 -14.06 -7.05 26.46
N THR A 613 -14.52 -8.10 25.76
CA THR A 613 -14.11 -9.49 25.98
C THR A 613 -13.60 -10.20 24.72
N GLY A 614 -13.38 -9.48 23.62
CA GLY A 614 -12.90 -10.06 22.38
C GLY A 614 -11.49 -10.63 22.54
N VAL A 615 -11.22 -11.73 21.84
CA VAL A 615 -9.93 -12.41 21.86
C VAL A 615 -9.01 -11.78 20.82
N MET A 616 -7.73 -11.65 21.12
CA MET A 616 -6.70 -11.20 20.15
C MET A 616 -6.90 -9.77 19.64
N CYS A 617 -7.62 -8.94 20.38
CA CYS A 617 -7.91 -7.56 20.01
C CYS A 617 -7.52 -6.56 21.09
N GLU A 618 -6.58 -6.93 21.99
CA GLU A 618 -6.16 -6.12 23.14
C GLU A 618 -7.39 -5.63 23.94
N SER A 619 -8.36 -6.53 24.14
CA SER A 619 -9.56 -6.22 24.91
C SER A 619 -9.21 -5.96 26.37
N PHE A 620 -10.12 -5.30 27.09
CA PHE A 620 -9.98 -5.09 28.53
C PHE A 620 -9.75 -6.43 29.25
N HIS A 621 -10.46 -7.47 28.82
CA HIS A 621 -10.25 -8.84 29.30
C HIS A 621 -8.86 -9.40 29.03
N ASP A 622 -8.36 -9.31 27.79
CA ASP A 622 -7.03 -9.83 27.45
C ASP A 622 -5.94 -9.17 28.31
N VAL A 623 -6.00 -7.84 28.45
CA VAL A 623 -5.04 -7.06 29.26
C VAL A 623 -5.18 -7.39 30.75
N TRP A 624 -6.40 -7.57 31.26
CA TRP A 624 -6.64 -7.91 32.66
C TRP A 624 -6.09 -9.31 33.01
N MET A 625 -6.30 -10.30 32.14
CA MET A 625 -5.77 -11.64 32.33
C MET A 625 -4.24 -11.66 32.26
N GLU A 626 -3.64 -10.89 31.35
CA GLU A 626 -2.18 -10.74 31.27
C GLU A 626 -1.61 -10.15 32.58
N LEU A 627 -2.22 -9.10 33.14
CA LEU A 627 -1.86 -8.53 34.43
C LEU A 627 -1.96 -9.55 35.56
N HIS A 628 -3.07 -10.32 35.62
CA HIS A 628 -3.26 -11.34 36.66
C HIS A 628 -2.17 -12.42 36.60
N GLU A 629 -1.87 -12.93 35.42
CA GLU A 629 -0.80 -13.92 35.22
C GLU A 629 0.57 -13.38 35.60
N ASP A 630 0.86 -12.13 35.28
CA ASP A 630 2.12 -11.48 35.65
C ASP A 630 2.28 -11.37 37.17
N LEU A 631 1.20 -11.04 37.89
CA LEU A 631 1.19 -10.99 39.36
C LEU A 631 1.35 -12.36 40.02
N ILE A 632 0.79 -13.42 39.42
CA ILE A 632 0.99 -14.81 39.87
C ILE A 632 2.47 -15.19 39.73
N VAL A 633 3.07 -14.88 38.58
CA VAL A 633 4.48 -15.17 38.29
C VAL A 633 5.42 -14.42 39.24
N LEU A 634 5.19 -13.11 39.44
CA LEU A 634 6.01 -12.27 40.32
C LEU A 634 5.99 -12.70 41.80
N GLN A 635 4.89 -13.29 42.26
CA GLN A 635 4.72 -13.74 43.64
C GLN A 635 4.94 -15.24 43.83
N LYS A 636 5.23 -15.99 42.75
CA LYS A 636 5.39 -17.46 42.74
C LYS A 636 4.19 -18.19 43.38
N ILE A 637 2.98 -17.73 43.06
CA ILE A 637 1.75 -18.32 43.59
C ILE A 637 1.45 -19.63 42.84
N ASP A 638 1.13 -20.69 43.59
CA ASP A 638 0.67 -21.94 42.98
C ASP A 638 -0.78 -21.78 42.52
N ARG A 639 -1.02 -21.87 41.20
CA ARG A 639 -2.35 -21.80 40.59
C ARG A 639 -3.36 -22.77 41.21
N VAL A 640 -2.91 -23.94 41.68
CA VAL A 640 -3.81 -24.93 42.30
C VAL A 640 -4.34 -24.43 43.65
N SER A 641 -3.57 -23.59 44.34
CA SER A 641 -3.94 -23.00 45.64
C SER A 641 -4.80 -21.74 45.53
N GLU A 642 -4.83 -21.08 44.36
CA GLU A 642 -5.52 -19.81 44.12
C GLU A 642 -7.02 -19.99 43.79
N GLY A 643 -7.45 -21.20 43.40
CA GLY A 643 -8.87 -21.51 43.18
C GLY A 643 -9.49 -20.90 41.91
N SER A 644 -8.67 -20.44 40.96
CA SER A 644 -9.12 -19.83 39.69
C SER A 644 -9.21 -20.90 38.58
N PHE A 645 -10.36 -21.56 38.47
CA PHE A 645 -10.79 -22.31 37.28
C PHE A 645 -12.20 -21.88 36.88
#